data_AF-A0A4D6NMS5-F1
#
_entry.id   AF-A0A4D6NMS5-F1
#
_cell.length_a   1.000
_cell.length_b   1.000
_cell.length_c   1.000
_cell.angle_alpha   90.00
_cell.angle_beta   90.00
_cell.angle_gamma   90.00
#
_symmetry.space_group_name_H-M   'P 1'
#
loop_
_entity.id
_entity.type
_entity.pdbx_description
1 polymer ?
#
loop_
_entity_poly.entity_id
_entity_poly.type
_entity_poly.pdbx_seq_one_letter_code
_entity_poly.pdbx_strand_id
1 'polypeptide(L)'
;MSSKMVENDSVTNVSYRRGRGYDIEEDSIDGATLKNDPEYYDDDGRLKRTGNVWTTSSHIITAVVGSGVLSLAWAIAQMGWIAGPSVMILFSIVTLYTSSFLADCYRTGDPMFGKRNYTFMDAVSTILGGRSVTLCGIVQYLNLFGSAVGYTIAASLSMMALKRSHCLHFSDEENSCHISSNPYMIGFGAMQIIFSQIPDFHNMWWLSIVAAIMSFTYSIIGLLLGIVKITETGTIKGSLTGIGIEAVTEAQKVWGVFQALGNIAFAYSYSFVLLEIQDTIKAVPSEVKTMKKATKLSIAVTTTFYMLCGCTGYAAFGDLAPGNLLAGFGYHKLFWLIDMANAAIVIHLVGAYQVYAQPLFAFVEKETAKRWPKIDKEFKISVPGLRPYKQNIFSLVWRTVFVIITTVISMLLPFFNDVLGVIGALGFWPLTVYFPVEMYILQKRIPKWSMTWISLQLMSVVCLIVSILAGLGSVVGTVWTTSSHIITAVVGSGVLSLAWAMAQMGWVVGPAVMIFFSVVTLYTSALLADCYRSGDPVSGKRNYTFMDAVQTILGRRHDLFCGIVQYANLYGTAVGYTIAASISMMAIKRSNCFHYTDRKDKCLVSSNPFMIGFGIIQIVFSQIPDFHKTWWLSIVAAIMSFAYSIIGLALGIAKVAETGTFKGSLTGIRIGAVSETDKVWGVLQGLGDIAFAYSYSQILIEIQDTIKSPPSEAKTMKKAAKISIGVTTTFYMLCGFMGYAAFGDDAPGNLLTGFGFYDPYWLVDIANAAIVIHLVGAYQVYAQPLFAFVEKWASKRWPKVDKEYKVPIPGFAHYNLSPFRLVWRTVFVIITTIVAMLLPFFNDILGLLGALGFWPLSVFFPVEMSIKQKKIPKWSQRWIGMQILSFVCLVVSVAAAIGSIASIVVDLKKYKPFHVDY
;
A
#
# COMPACT_ATOMS: atom_id res chain seq x y z
N MET A 1 -69.18 17.60 48.14
CA MET A 1 -69.68 16.23 48.36
C MET A 1 -69.29 15.39 47.15
N SER A 2 -68.36 14.45 47.36
CA SER A 2 -68.16 13.17 46.66
C SER A 2 -68.25 13.06 45.11
N SER A 3 -67.17 12.51 44.54
CA SER A 3 -67.13 11.25 43.76
C SER A 3 -67.29 11.23 42.22
N LYS A 4 -66.16 10.87 41.58
CA LYS A 4 -65.90 9.87 40.50
C LYS A 4 -66.15 10.22 39.02
N MET A 5 -65.06 10.10 38.24
CA MET A 5 -64.90 9.29 37.01
C MET A 5 -63.38 9.11 36.79
N VAL A 6 -62.79 7.95 37.11
CA VAL A 6 -62.35 6.87 36.20
C VAL A 6 -61.46 7.36 35.06
N GLU A 7 -60.15 7.19 35.23
CA GLU A 7 -59.08 7.41 34.25
C GLU A 7 -58.54 6.05 33.80
N ASN A 8 -58.31 5.89 32.50
CA ASN A 8 -57.98 4.61 31.85
C ASN A 8 -56.51 4.66 31.39
N ASP A 9 -55.63 3.97 32.13
CA ASP A 9 -54.21 3.79 31.79
C ASP A 9 -54.06 2.78 30.64
N SER A 10 -53.31 3.16 29.60
CA SER A 10 -52.82 2.22 28.58
C SER A 10 -51.29 2.11 28.66
N VAL A 11 -50.84 1.11 29.42
CA VAL A 11 -49.47 0.64 29.49
C VAL A 11 -49.22 -0.34 28.34
N THR A 12 -48.38 0.04 27.37
CA THR A 12 -47.80 -0.92 26.40
C THR A 12 -46.41 -1.35 26.87
N ASN A 13 -46.35 -2.60 27.33
CA ASN A 13 -45.16 -3.35 27.70
C ASN A 13 -44.19 -3.54 26.51
N VAL A 14 -42.92 -3.16 26.68
CA VAL A 14 -41.81 -3.72 25.90
C VAL A 14 -40.83 -4.37 26.87
N SER A 15 -40.85 -5.70 26.89
CA SER A 15 -40.02 -6.57 27.72
C SER A 15 -38.55 -6.51 27.30
N TYR A 16 -37.68 -6.00 28.17
CA TYR A 16 -36.23 -6.17 28.07
C TYR A 16 -35.82 -7.58 28.52
N ARG A 17 -35.24 -8.37 27.60
CA ARG A 17 -34.58 -9.63 27.93
C ARG A 17 -33.27 -9.34 28.68
N ARG A 18 -33.28 -9.58 29.99
CA ARG A 18 -32.11 -9.56 30.88
C ARG A 18 -31.20 -10.74 30.51
N GLY A 19 -30.08 -10.46 29.85
CA GLY A 19 -29.00 -11.43 29.66
C GLY A 19 -28.34 -11.74 31.00
N ARG A 20 -28.16 -13.03 31.31
CA ARG A 20 -27.53 -13.56 32.52
C ARG A 20 -26.13 -12.96 32.71
N GLY A 21 -25.93 -12.29 33.84
CA GLY A 21 -24.61 -11.89 34.32
C GLY A 21 -23.84 -13.10 34.85
N TYR A 22 -22.55 -13.13 34.54
CA TYR A 22 -21.57 -13.95 35.24
C TYR A 22 -21.12 -13.20 36.48
N ASP A 23 -21.24 -13.84 37.64
CA ASP A 23 -20.67 -13.39 38.90
C ASP A 23 -19.14 -13.36 38.78
N ILE A 24 -18.54 -12.21 39.08
CA ILE A 24 -17.13 -12.08 39.42
C ILE A 24 -17.09 -11.99 40.94
N GLU A 25 -16.42 -12.94 41.59
CA GLU A 25 -16.13 -12.90 43.02
C GLU A 25 -15.45 -11.57 43.39
N GLU A 26 -16.19 -10.74 44.13
CA GLU A 26 -15.65 -9.59 44.85
C GLU A 26 -14.99 -10.12 46.13
N ASP A 27 -13.66 -10.05 46.21
CA ASP A 27 -12.97 -10.13 47.50
C ASP A 27 -13.34 -8.89 48.32
N SER A 28 -14.10 -9.15 49.37
CA SER A 28 -14.59 -8.20 50.36
C SER A 28 -13.45 -7.58 51.17
N ILE A 29 -13.40 -6.25 51.21
CA ILE A 29 -13.11 -5.51 52.44
C ILE A 29 -14.13 -4.37 52.52
N ASP A 30 -15.07 -4.52 53.46
CA ASP A 30 -15.95 -3.51 54.05
C ASP A 30 -16.79 -2.61 53.12
N GLY A 31 -17.98 -3.11 52.78
CA GLY A 31 -19.27 -2.43 52.97
C GLY A 31 -19.35 -0.91 52.70
N ALA A 32 -19.12 -0.46 51.45
CA ALA A 32 -19.71 0.77 50.94
C ALA A 32 -19.82 0.72 49.41
N THR A 33 -21.01 1.03 48.89
CA THR A 33 -21.30 1.24 47.47
C THR A 33 -20.58 2.48 46.92
N LEU A 34 -19.27 2.35 46.64
CA LEU A 34 -18.38 3.40 46.12
C LEU A 34 -18.62 3.81 44.65
N LYS A 35 -19.62 3.24 43.95
CA LYS A 35 -19.80 3.42 42.49
C LYS A 35 -20.51 4.71 42.06
N ASN A 36 -20.96 5.57 42.97
CA ASN A 36 -21.72 6.78 42.62
C ASN A 36 -21.31 8.02 43.43
N ASP A 37 -20.07 8.09 43.92
CA ASP A 37 -19.59 9.30 44.59
C ASP A 37 -19.22 10.38 43.53
N PRO A 38 -19.95 11.52 43.45
CA PRO A 38 -19.65 12.61 42.52
C PRO A 38 -18.29 13.28 42.76
N GLU A 39 -17.63 12.96 43.88
CA GLU A 39 -16.26 13.38 44.15
C GLU A 39 -15.26 12.68 43.21
N TYR A 40 -15.43 11.38 42.93
CA TYR A 40 -14.45 10.55 42.22
C TYR A 40 -14.84 10.14 40.79
N TYR A 41 -16.14 10.18 40.44
CA TYR A 41 -16.66 9.73 39.15
C TYR A 41 -17.38 10.85 38.36
N ASP A 42 -17.32 10.78 37.03
CA ASP A 42 -18.09 11.60 36.10
C ASP A 42 -19.54 11.08 35.94
N ASP A 43 -20.40 11.83 35.23
CA ASP A 43 -21.81 11.51 34.96
C ASP A 43 -22.03 10.19 34.18
N ASP A 44 -20.97 9.61 33.62
CA ASP A 44 -20.96 8.34 32.91
C ASP A 44 -20.39 7.17 33.72
N GLY A 45 -20.12 7.37 35.02
CA GLY A 45 -19.62 6.34 35.93
C GLY A 45 -18.13 5.99 35.72
N ARG A 46 -17.38 6.77 34.93
CA ARG A 46 -15.92 6.66 34.81
C ARG A 46 -15.21 7.58 35.79
N LEU A 47 -13.93 7.28 36.08
CA LEU A 47 -13.09 8.17 36.89
C LEU A 47 -13.07 9.59 36.30
N LYS A 48 -13.10 10.57 37.19
CA LYS A 48 -13.19 11.98 36.83
C LYS A 48 -12.06 12.43 35.92
N ARG A 49 -12.42 12.96 34.75
CA ARG A 49 -11.47 13.48 33.77
C ARG A 49 -10.87 14.82 34.24
N THR A 50 -9.59 15.05 33.96
CA THR A 50 -8.83 16.22 34.45
C THR A 50 -8.41 17.22 33.36
N GLY A 51 -8.64 16.89 32.08
CA GLY A 51 -8.18 17.69 30.96
C GLY A 51 -8.81 19.08 30.89
N ASN A 52 -8.05 20.05 30.37
CA ASN A 52 -8.44 21.45 30.23
C ASN A 52 -7.95 22.02 28.88
N VAL A 53 -8.26 23.28 28.59
CA VAL A 53 -7.87 23.94 27.32
C VAL A 53 -6.38 23.76 27.00
N TRP A 54 -5.49 23.86 27.97
CA TRP A 54 -4.04 23.75 27.75
C TRP A 54 -3.61 22.33 27.45
N THR A 55 -4.01 21.34 28.25
CA THR A 55 -3.66 19.93 27.99
C THR A 55 -4.25 19.45 26.67
N THR A 56 -5.50 19.82 26.38
CA THR A 56 -6.16 19.55 25.09
C THR A 56 -5.42 20.22 23.93
N SER A 57 -5.03 21.49 24.07
CA SER A 57 -4.27 22.19 23.02
C SER A 57 -2.93 21.52 22.77
N SER A 58 -2.25 21.06 23.83
CA SER A 58 -0.99 20.30 23.72
C SER A 58 -1.18 18.97 22.99
N HIS A 59 -2.24 18.22 23.26
CA HIS A 59 -2.54 17.00 22.51
C HIS A 59 -2.80 17.29 21.03
N ILE A 60 -3.58 18.34 20.71
CA ILE A 60 -3.84 18.75 19.33
C ILE A 60 -2.55 19.21 18.64
N ILE A 61 -1.76 20.07 19.29
CA ILE A 61 -0.48 20.56 18.74
C ILE A 61 0.48 19.40 18.52
N THR A 62 0.57 18.45 19.44
CA THR A 62 1.39 17.25 19.26
C THR A 62 0.89 16.38 18.11
N ALA A 63 -0.43 16.31 17.90
CA ALA A 63 -0.98 15.57 16.78
C ALA A 63 -0.73 16.25 15.42
N VAL A 64 -0.67 17.60 15.42
CA VAL A 64 -0.62 18.43 14.21
C VAL A 64 0.82 18.84 13.87
N VAL A 65 1.53 19.52 14.78
CA VAL A 65 2.88 20.08 14.60
C VAL A 65 3.95 18.99 14.67
N GLY A 66 3.89 18.03 13.76
CA GLY A 66 4.90 16.98 13.60
C GLY A 66 5.54 16.99 12.22
N SER A 67 5.71 15.81 11.64
CA SER A 67 6.30 15.62 10.31
C SER A 67 5.69 16.49 9.20
N GLY A 68 4.42 16.91 9.34
CA GLY A 68 3.73 17.79 8.39
C GLY A 68 4.50 19.07 8.07
N VAL A 69 4.98 19.80 9.09
CA VAL A 69 5.63 21.12 8.90
C VAL A 69 6.94 21.03 8.10
N LEU A 70 7.65 19.91 8.22
CA LEU A 70 8.93 19.68 7.55
C LEU A 70 8.79 19.63 6.03
N SER A 71 7.62 19.20 5.53
CA SER A 71 7.34 19.05 4.10
C SER A 71 6.74 20.30 3.44
N LEU A 72 6.36 21.32 4.23
CA LEU A 72 5.60 22.47 3.72
C LEU A 72 6.42 23.39 2.83
N ALA A 73 7.71 23.56 3.08
CA ALA A 73 8.59 24.35 2.21
C ALA A 73 8.65 23.74 0.80
N TRP A 74 8.75 22.40 0.71
CA TRP A 74 8.67 21.69 -0.55
C TRP A 74 7.28 21.80 -1.20
N ALA A 75 6.20 21.69 -0.41
CA ALA A 75 4.84 21.82 -0.93
C ALA A 75 4.58 23.21 -1.54
N ILE A 76 5.05 24.27 -0.88
CA ILE A 76 4.99 25.64 -1.43
C ILE A 76 5.89 25.75 -2.67
N ALA A 77 7.07 25.11 -2.71
CA ALA A 77 7.88 25.13 -3.92
C ALA A 77 7.18 24.51 -5.14
N GLN A 78 6.36 23.48 -4.94
CA GLN A 78 5.55 22.92 -6.03
C GLN A 78 4.45 23.87 -6.52
N MET A 79 3.91 24.75 -5.67
CA MET A 79 2.72 25.57 -5.98
C MET A 79 3.02 27.07 -6.20
N GLY A 80 4.13 27.57 -5.67
CA GLY A 80 4.54 28.98 -5.71
C GLY A 80 3.98 29.84 -4.60
N TRP A 81 4.37 31.12 -4.65
CA TRP A 81 4.06 32.14 -3.64
C TRP A 81 2.57 32.48 -3.49
N ILE A 82 1.76 32.23 -4.51
CA ILE A 82 0.31 32.47 -4.45
C ILE A 82 -0.41 31.22 -3.96
N ALA A 83 -0.39 30.16 -4.78
CA ALA A 83 -1.21 28.99 -4.53
C ALA A 83 -0.82 28.25 -3.24
N GLY A 84 0.47 28.17 -2.90
CA GLY A 84 0.92 27.47 -1.69
C GLY A 84 0.31 28.04 -0.40
N PRO A 85 0.59 29.31 -0.06
CA PRO A 85 -0.01 30.00 1.09
C PRO A 85 -1.54 30.02 1.08
N SER A 86 -2.18 30.29 -0.06
CA SER A 86 -3.65 30.33 -0.16
C SER A 86 -4.28 28.96 0.15
N VAL A 87 -3.70 27.88 -0.37
CA VAL A 87 -4.17 26.51 -0.09
C VAL A 87 -4.01 26.16 1.38
N MET A 88 -2.89 26.53 2.03
CA MET A 88 -2.71 26.26 3.46
C MET A 88 -3.76 26.96 4.34
N ILE A 89 -4.09 28.22 4.02
CA ILE A 89 -5.16 28.95 4.71
C ILE A 89 -6.52 28.27 4.48
N LEU A 90 -6.80 27.83 3.25
CA LEU A 90 -8.04 27.11 2.94
C LEU A 90 -8.17 25.82 3.75
N PHE A 91 -7.12 24.99 3.80
CA PHE A 91 -7.10 23.76 4.59
C PHE A 91 -7.28 24.04 6.09
N SER A 92 -6.63 25.09 6.61
CA SER A 92 -6.81 25.55 8.00
C SER A 92 -8.27 25.90 8.31
N ILE A 93 -8.93 26.66 7.43
CA ILE A 93 -10.33 27.06 7.58
C ILE A 93 -11.25 25.83 7.56
N VAL A 94 -11.07 24.94 6.57
CA VAL A 94 -11.87 23.71 6.45
C VAL A 94 -11.73 22.86 7.71
N THR A 95 -10.50 22.57 8.14
CA THR A 95 -10.23 21.79 9.36
C THR A 95 -10.79 22.47 10.61
N LEU A 96 -10.76 23.80 10.71
CA LEU A 96 -11.33 24.52 11.84
C LEU A 96 -12.84 24.31 11.96
N TYR A 97 -13.56 24.41 10.84
CA TYR A 97 -15.00 24.18 10.81
C TYR A 97 -15.34 22.72 11.08
N THR A 98 -14.68 21.77 10.40
CA THR A 98 -15.02 20.35 10.53
C THR A 98 -14.64 19.78 11.89
N SER A 99 -13.53 20.20 12.49
CA SER A 99 -13.21 19.84 13.89
C SER A 99 -14.19 20.45 14.88
N SER A 100 -14.72 21.65 14.61
CA SER A 100 -15.79 22.24 15.43
C SER A 100 -17.11 21.47 15.32
N PHE A 101 -17.42 20.95 14.13
CA PHE A 101 -18.58 20.08 13.90
C PHE A 101 -18.42 18.75 14.63
N LEU A 102 -17.26 18.13 14.51
CA LEU A 102 -16.96 16.87 15.19
C LEU A 102 -17.02 17.01 16.71
N ALA A 103 -16.54 18.13 17.27
CA ALA A 103 -16.64 18.40 18.70
C ALA A 103 -18.09 18.45 19.20
N ASP A 104 -19.05 18.91 18.36
CA ASP A 104 -20.49 18.89 18.69
C ASP A 104 -21.10 17.48 18.66
N CYS A 105 -20.42 16.51 18.02
CA CYS A 105 -20.86 15.11 17.93
C CYS A 105 -20.37 14.24 19.09
N TYR A 106 -19.65 14.82 20.07
CA TYR A 106 -19.17 14.08 21.24
C TYR A 106 -20.31 13.58 22.14
N ARG A 107 -21.40 14.33 22.28
CA ARG A 107 -22.63 13.87 22.97
C ARG A 107 -23.76 13.67 21.95
N THR A 108 -24.36 12.49 21.93
CA THR A 108 -25.49 12.20 21.03
C THR A 108 -26.79 12.76 21.61
N GLY A 109 -27.56 13.48 20.79
CA GLY A 109 -28.81 14.12 21.20
C GLY A 109 -28.57 15.44 21.90
N ASP A 110 -28.73 15.46 23.23
CA ASP A 110 -28.55 16.68 24.02
C ASP A 110 -27.06 17.04 24.21
N PRO A 111 -26.63 18.29 23.96
CA PRO A 111 -25.22 18.69 24.07
C PRO A 111 -24.64 18.66 25.50
N MET A 112 -25.47 18.63 26.53
CA MET A 112 -25.04 18.69 27.94
C MET A 112 -25.24 17.36 28.67
N PHE A 113 -26.35 16.66 28.40
CA PHE A 113 -26.75 15.44 29.09
C PHE A 113 -26.80 14.20 28.18
N GLY A 114 -26.54 14.37 26.88
CA GLY A 114 -26.52 13.27 25.92
C GLY A 114 -25.42 12.25 26.22
N LYS A 115 -25.62 11.03 25.73
CA LYS A 115 -24.65 9.94 25.87
C LYS A 115 -23.32 10.33 25.20
N ARG A 116 -22.22 10.20 25.94
CA ARG A 116 -20.86 10.46 25.45
C ARG A 116 -20.44 9.39 24.42
N ASN A 117 -19.82 9.85 23.33
CA ASN A 117 -19.14 9.04 22.33
C ASN A 117 -17.64 9.13 22.61
N TYR A 118 -17.06 8.07 23.17
CA TYR A 118 -15.68 8.06 23.67
C TYR A 118 -14.61 8.05 22.56
N THR A 119 -14.98 7.55 21.39
CA THR A 119 -14.10 7.43 20.23
C THR A 119 -14.78 7.97 18.99
N PHE A 120 -13.97 8.28 17.98
CA PHE A 120 -14.48 8.66 16.65
C PHE A 120 -15.44 7.59 16.11
N MET A 121 -15.08 6.31 16.28
CA MET A 121 -15.90 5.18 15.84
C MET A 121 -17.21 5.04 16.60
N ASP A 122 -17.22 5.32 17.91
CA ASP A 122 -18.45 5.30 18.70
C ASP A 122 -19.43 6.38 18.21
N ALA A 123 -18.93 7.57 17.85
CA ALA A 123 -19.76 8.64 17.29
C ALA A 123 -20.34 8.24 15.93
N VAL A 124 -19.53 7.70 15.02
CA VAL A 124 -20.00 7.21 13.71
C VAL A 124 -21.02 6.08 13.90
N SER A 125 -20.77 5.15 14.82
CA SER A 125 -21.70 4.04 15.11
C SER A 125 -23.02 4.52 15.68
N THR A 126 -23.00 5.56 16.51
CA THR A 126 -24.22 6.05 17.18
C THR A 126 -25.03 6.99 16.29
N ILE A 127 -24.36 7.82 15.48
CA ILE A 127 -25.01 8.85 14.66
C ILE A 127 -25.37 8.35 13.25
N LEU A 128 -24.45 7.64 12.58
CA LEU A 128 -24.62 7.20 11.20
C LEU A 128 -25.04 5.72 11.11
N GLY A 129 -24.43 4.85 11.92
CA GLY A 129 -24.71 3.41 11.94
C GLY A 129 -24.40 2.68 10.63
N GLY A 130 -24.73 1.37 10.59
CA GLY A 130 -24.68 0.55 9.39
C GLY A 130 -23.29 0.43 8.73
N ARG A 131 -23.25 0.47 7.39
CA ARG A 131 -22.02 0.33 6.58
C ARG A 131 -20.99 1.43 6.79
N SER A 132 -21.42 2.61 7.28
CA SER A 132 -20.56 3.77 7.55
C SER A 132 -19.50 3.46 8.61
N VAL A 133 -19.84 2.63 9.61
CA VAL A 133 -18.90 2.19 10.66
C VAL A 133 -17.77 1.39 10.07
N THR A 134 -18.06 0.40 9.22
CA THR A 134 -17.04 -0.44 8.59
C THR A 134 -16.12 0.39 7.69
N LEU A 135 -16.69 1.25 6.84
CA LEU A 135 -15.90 2.11 5.96
C LEU A 135 -15.01 3.07 6.76
N CYS A 136 -15.58 3.74 7.76
CA CYS A 136 -14.83 4.63 8.64
C CYS A 136 -13.69 3.90 9.36
N GLY A 137 -13.96 2.73 9.93
CA GLY A 137 -12.97 1.94 10.65
C GLY A 137 -11.79 1.56 9.77
N ILE A 138 -12.05 1.05 8.56
CA ILE A 138 -10.99 0.72 7.60
C ILE A 138 -10.12 1.95 7.34
N VAL A 139 -10.73 3.08 6.99
CA VAL A 139 -9.99 4.29 6.64
C VAL A 139 -9.25 4.90 7.83
N GLN A 140 -9.87 4.95 9.01
CA GLN A 140 -9.27 5.49 10.23
C GLN A 140 -8.06 4.65 10.65
N TYR A 141 -8.21 3.34 10.77
CA TYR A 141 -7.13 2.48 11.25
C TYR A 141 -5.97 2.39 10.24
N LEU A 142 -6.24 2.44 8.94
CA LEU A 142 -5.19 2.57 7.92
C LEU A 142 -4.43 3.90 8.05
N ASN A 143 -5.12 5.01 8.34
CA ASN A 143 -4.47 6.31 8.58
C ASN A 143 -3.62 6.30 9.85
N LEU A 144 -4.13 5.76 10.96
CA LEU A 144 -3.36 5.65 12.22
C LEU A 144 -2.09 4.80 12.03
N PHE A 145 -2.22 3.67 11.33
CA PHE A 145 -1.10 2.81 10.96
C PHE A 145 -0.10 3.54 10.04
N GLY A 146 -0.60 4.25 9.03
CA GLY A 146 0.21 5.04 8.11
C GLY A 146 1.00 6.14 8.83
N SER A 147 0.37 6.88 9.75
CA SER A 147 1.05 7.91 10.56
C SER A 147 2.22 7.32 11.37
N ALA A 148 2.05 6.13 11.95
CA ALA A 148 3.12 5.43 12.66
C ALA A 148 4.33 5.11 11.76
N VAL A 149 4.08 4.72 10.50
CA VAL A 149 5.13 4.54 9.47
C VAL A 149 5.79 5.89 9.15
N GLY A 150 5.00 6.94 8.89
CA GLY A 150 5.49 8.27 8.58
C GLY A 150 6.38 8.86 9.68
N TYR A 151 6.01 8.68 10.95
CA TYR A 151 6.80 9.13 12.09
C TYR A 151 8.10 8.34 12.27
N THR A 152 8.08 7.03 12.03
CA THR A 152 9.31 6.21 12.04
C THR A 152 10.30 6.68 10.97
N ILE A 153 9.81 6.97 9.75
CA ILE A 153 10.64 7.52 8.68
C ILE A 153 11.21 8.89 9.09
N ALA A 154 10.37 9.81 9.55
CA ALA A 154 10.78 11.16 9.93
C ALA A 154 11.85 11.16 11.04
N ALA A 155 11.63 10.39 12.12
CA ALA A 155 12.57 10.29 13.23
C ALA A 155 13.91 9.69 12.77
N SER A 156 13.87 8.66 11.92
CA SER A 156 15.10 8.05 11.38
C SER A 156 15.91 9.03 10.52
N LEU A 157 15.26 9.85 9.69
CA LEU A 157 15.93 10.87 8.89
C LEU A 157 16.59 11.93 9.77
N SER A 158 15.92 12.35 10.84
CA SER A 158 16.50 13.28 11.82
C SER A 158 17.70 12.68 12.57
N MET A 159 17.62 11.42 13.01
CA MET A 159 18.77 10.76 13.64
C MET A 159 19.95 10.52 12.69
N MET A 160 19.67 10.22 11.41
CA MET A 160 20.72 10.17 10.39
C MET A 160 21.40 11.53 10.21
N ALA A 161 20.62 12.62 10.19
CA ALA A 161 21.17 13.96 10.07
C ALA A 161 22.12 14.28 11.24
N LEU A 162 21.74 13.91 12.47
CA LEU A 162 22.62 14.02 13.66
C LEU A 162 23.94 13.26 13.47
N LYS A 163 23.88 11.99 13.06
CA LYS A 163 25.11 11.21 12.89
C LYS A 163 25.97 11.74 11.74
N ARG A 164 25.33 12.23 10.67
CA ARG A 164 26.04 12.79 9.52
C ARG A 164 26.78 14.07 9.89
N SER A 165 26.13 14.96 10.62
CA SER A 165 26.73 16.15 11.22
C SER A 165 27.98 15.78 12.02
N HIS A 166 27.84 14.84 12.96
CA HIS A 166 28.95 14.37 13.78
C HIS A 166 30.07 13.71 12.94
N CYS A 167 29.75 12.94 11.91
CA CYS A 167 30.76 12.31 11.05
C CYS A 167 31.61 13.35 10.30
N LEU A 168 30.95 14.34 9.68
CA LEU A 168 31.62 15.39 8.89
C LEU A 168 32.49 16.33 9.75
N HIS A 169 32.17 16.49 11.04
CA HIS A 169 32.96 17.32 11.94
C HIS A 169 34.21 16.64 12.50
N PHE A 170 34.20 15.31 12.59
CA PHE A 170 35.30 14.54 13.20
C PHE A 170 36.17 13.79 12.17
N SER A 171 35.87 13.90 10.87
CA SER A 171 36.63 13.24 9.79
C SER A 171 37.10 14.28 8.77
N ASP A 172 38.41 14.32 8.49
CA ASP A 172 39.03 15.26 7.54
C ASP A 172 38.70 14.95 6.06
N GLU A 173 38.02 13.83 5.77
CA GLU A 173 37.63 13.42 4.41
C GLU A 173 36.10 13.32 4.24
N GLU A 174 35.55 14.24 3.45
CA GLU A 174 34.11 14.40 3.12
C GLU A 174 33.47 13.17 2.46
N ASN A 175 34.27 12.31 1.80
CA ASN A 175 33.81 11.17 1.00
C ASN A 175 33.55 9.87 1.79
N SER A 176 33.80 9.84 3.10
CA SER A 176 33.70 8.62 3.92
C SER A 176 32.37 8.45 4.68
N CYS A 177 31.54 9.50 4.80
CA CYS A 177 30.37 9.51 5.69
C CYS A 177 29.07 8.98 5.04
N HIS A 178 29.08 7.75 4.50
CA HIS A 178 27.86 7.12 3.98
C HIS A 178 27.06 6.42 5.10
N ILE A 179 25.93 7.02 5.50
CA ILE A 179 25.09 6.53 6.61
C ILE A 179 23.80 5.90 6.07
N SER A 180 23.47 4.69 6.52
CA SER A 180 22.22 3.99 6.20
C SER A 180 21.09 4.40 7.15
N SER A 181 19.85 4.51 6.64
CA SER A 181 18.66 4.84 7.44
C SER A 181 18.15 3.69 8.31
N ASN A 182 18.39 2.44 7.88
CA ASN A 182 17.77 1.26 8.49
C ASN A 182 18.09 1.08 9.98
N PRO A 183 19.35 1.27 10.45
CA PRO A 183 19.65 1.17 11.88
C PRO A 183 18.87 2.16 12.74
N TYR A 184 18.63 3.37 12.23
CA TYR A 184 17.88 4.41 12.94
C TYR A 184 16.38 4.14 12.98
N MET A 185 15.83 3.52 11.92
CA MET A 185 14.44 3.04 11.95
C MET A 185 14.26 1.96 13.00
N ILE A 186 15.18 0.98 13.07
CA ILE A 186 15.17 -0.07 14.09
C ILE A 186 15.33 0.55 15.49
N GLY A 187 16.23 1.52 15.65
CA GLY A 187 16.43 2.22 16.92
C GLY A 187 15.18 2.98 17.39
N PHE A 188 14.51 3.71 16.49
CA PHE A 188 13.24 4.35 16.80
C PHE A 188 12.15 3.34 17.13
N GLY A 189 12.04 2.26 16.36
CA GLY A 189 11.12 1.15 16.62
C GLY A 189 11.34 0.52 18.00
N ALA A 190 12.59 0.27 18.39
CA ALA A 190 12.93 -0.24 19.72
C ALA A 190 12.48 0.71 20.84
N MET A 191 12.69 2.02 20.67
CA MET A 191 12.16 3.02 21.59
C MET A 191 10.62 2.99 21.63
N GLN A 192 9.95 2.85 20.49
CA GLN A 192 8.49 2.78 20.43
C GLN A 192 7.93 1.50 21.05
N ILE A 193 8.64 0.37 21.04
CA ILE A 193 8.21 -0.83 21.77
C ILE A 193 8.04 -0.51 23.26
N ILE A 194 8.92 0.31 23.84
CA ILE A 194 8.85 0.72 25.25
C ILE A 194 7.70 1.70 25.48
N PHE A 195 7.65 2.81 24.73
CA PHE A 195 6.63 3.85 24.93
C PHE A 195 5.22 3.39 24.57
N SER A 196 5.07 2.44 23.64
CA SER A 196 3.77 1.87 23.28
C SER A 196 3.13 1.07 24.40
N GLN A 197 3.85 0.75 25.48
CA GLN A 197 3.27 0.07 26.63
C GLN A 197 2.48 1.02 27.55
N ILE A 198 2.52 2.34 27.32
CA ILE A 198 1.67 3.29 28.05
C ILE A 198 0.20 2.97 27.72
N PRO A 199 -0.70 2.83 28.72
CA PRO A 199 -2.01 2.22 28.51
C PRO A 199 -3.01 3.09 27.74
N ASP A 200 -3.01 4.41 27.97
CA ASP A 200 -4.03 5.32 27.42
C ASP A 200 -3.55 6.79 27.31
N PHE A 201 -4.40 7.63 26.73
CA PHE A 201 -4.20 9.07 26.58
C PHE A 201 -3.99 9.82 27.89
N HIS A 202 -4.71 9.43 28.95
CA HIS A 202 -4.62 10.08 30.24
C HIS A 202 -3.23 9.90 30.85
N ASN A 203 -2.63 8.72 30.71
CA ASN A 203 -1.30 8.42 31.25
C ASN A 203 -0.14 9.04 30.43
N MET A 204 -0.38 9.44 29.18
CA MET A 204 0.62 10.06 28.29
C MET A 204 0.55 11.59 28.18
N TRP A 205 -0.21 12.27 29.06
CA TRP A 205 -0.36 13.73 29.03
C TRP A 205 0.99 14.48 29.07
N TRP A 206 1.92 14.04 29.93
CA TRP A 206 3.24 14.66 30.09
C TRP A 206 4.08 14.52 28.81
N LEU A 207 4.01 13.35 28.16
CA LEU A 207 4.71 13.06 26.92
C LEU A 207 4.18 13.95 25.80
N SER A 208 2.88 14.22 25.78
CA SER A 208 2.25 15.13 24.83
C SER A 208 2.66 16.59 25.05
N ILE A 209 2.88 17.03 26.30
CA ILE A 209 3.40 18.38 26.57
C ILE A 209 4.86 18.51 26.11
N VAL A 210 5.70 17.53 26.44
CA VAL A 210 7.10 17.50 26.00
C VAL A 210 7.16 17.54 24.46
N ALA A 211 6.34 16.74 23.78
CA ALA A 211 6.28 16.73 22.33
C ALA A 211 5.81 18.08 21.76
N ALA A 212 4.81 18.72 22.36
CA ALA A 212 4.36 20.04 21.93
C ALA A 212 5.46 21.11 22.07
N ILE A 213 6.20 21.12 23.19
CA ILE A 213 7.33 22.05 23.39
C ILE A 213 8.41 21.82 22.33
N MET A 214 8.82 20.56 22.13
CA MET A 214 9.82 20.22 21.12
C MET A 214 9.38 20.61 19.71
N SER A 215 8.07 20.56 19.42
CA SER A 215 7.52 20.99 18.14
C SER A 215 7.76 22.46 17.81
N PHE A 216 7.56 23.32 18.83
CA PHE A 216 7.87 24.73 18.71
C PHE A 216 9.38 24.96 18.61
N THR A 217 10.18 24.25 19.40
CA THR A 217 11.64 24.37 19.37
C THR A 217 12.20 24.16 17.97
N TYR A 218 11.92 23.04 17.32
CA TYR A 218 12.48 22.78 15.99
C TYR A 218 11.87 23.70 14.91
N SER A 219 10.61 24.11 15.05
CA SER A 219 9.95 25.02 14.10
C SER A 219 10.55 26.43 14.17
N ILE A 220 10.80 26.95 15.38
CA ILE A 220 11.48 28.23 15.60
C ILE A 220 12.91 28.17 15.05
N ILE A 221 13.64 27.10 15.32
CA ILE A 221 14.99 26.92 14.78
C ILE A 221 14.98 26.90 13.26
N GLY A 222 14.07 26.13 12.64
CA GLY A 222 13.94 26.06 11.18
C GLY A 222 13.60 27.41 10.55
N LEU A 223 12.70 28.18 11.19
CA LEU A 223 12.38 29.54 10.80
C LEU A 223 13.62 30.47 10.88
N LEU A 224 14.33 30.47 11.99
CA LEU A 224 15.53 31.29 12.19
C LEU A 224 16.63 30.94 11.19
N LEU A 225 16.88 29.66 10.96
CA LEU A 225 17.82 29.18 9.93
C LEU A 225 17.39 29.63 8.53
N GLY A 226 16.10 29.61 8.23
CA GLY A 226 15.53 30.13 6.99
C GLY A 226 15.84 31.62 6.80
N ILE A 227 15.57 32.44 7.83
CA ILE A 227 15.85 33.88 7.83
C ILE A 227 17.35 34.12 7.63
N VAL A 228 18.21 33.44 8.38
CA VAL A 228 19.67 33.53 8.23
C VAL A 228 20.07 33.22 6.78
N LYS A 229 19.54 32.14 6.19
CA LYS A 229 19.85 31.78 4.81
C LYS A 229 19.44 32.84 3.79
N ILE A 230 18.28 33.46 3.98
CA ILE A 230 17.81 34.57 3.13
C ILE A 230 18.77 35.76 3.27
N THR A 231 19.18 36.11 4.49
CA THR A 231 20.14 37.22 4.71
C THR A 231 21.52 36.92 4.12
N GLU A 232 22.01 35.68 4.21
CA GLU A 232 23.29 35.26 3.61
C GLU A 232 23.26 35.32 2.08
N THR A 233 22.14 34.96 1.47
CA THR A 233 22.00 34.94 0.01
C THR A 233 21.58 36.29 -0.58
N GLY A 234 21.16 37.24 0.25
CA GLY A 234 20.71 38.58 -0.15
C GLY A 234 19.47 38.60 -1.05
N THR A 235 18.79 37.46 -1.21
CA THR A 235 17.68 37.30 -2.18
C THR A 235 16.57 36.43 -1.62
N ILE A 236 15.32 36.80 -1.89
CA ILE A 236 14.15 35.94 -1.66
C ILE A 236 13.97 35.09 -2.90
N LYS A 237 14.15 33.78 -2.78
CA LYS A 237 13.99 32.84 -3.88
C LYS A 237 12.52 32.44 -4.09
N GLY A 238 12.30 31.69 -5.17
CA GLY A 238 11.00 31.17 -5.55
C GLY A 238 10.28 32.04 -6.58
N SER A 239 9.29 31.46 -7.24
CA SER A 239 8.48 32.09 -8.28
C SER A 239 7.00 32.15 -7.84
N LEU A 240 6.20 32.92 -8.58
CA LEU A 240 4.76 33.04 -8.31
C LEU A 240 4.02 31.70 -8.45
N THR A 241 4.49 30.83 -9.36
CA THR A 241 3.83 29.57 -9.74
C THR A 241 4.59 28.32 -9.28
N GLY A 242 5.70 28.47 -8.56
CA GLY A 242 6.55 27.36 -8.13
C GLY A 242 7.52 26.89 -9.22
N ILE A 243 8.01 25.65 -9.10
CA ILE A 243 8.92 25.03 -10.08
C ILE A 243 8.41 25.23 -11.51
N GLY A 244 9.22 25.83 -12.38
CA GLY A 244 8.85 26.13 -13.76
C GLY A 244 8.90 24.92 -14.70
N ILE A 245 8.14 24.97 -15.80
CA ILE A 245 8.12 23.93 -16.86
C ILE A 245 9.47 23.83 -17.59
N GLU A 246 10.31 24.87 -17.51
CA GLU A 246 11.68 24.83 -18.01
C GLU A 246 12.57 23.83 -17.24
N ALA A 247 12.25 23.56 -15.96
CA ALA A 247 13.01 22.65 -15.11
C ALA A 247 12.41 21.24 -15.04
N VAL A 248 11.10 21.10 -15.24
CA VAL A 248 10.37 19.82 -15.17
C VAL A 248 9.29 19.75 -16.25
N THR A 249 8.96 18.55 -16.72
CA THR A 249 7.87 18.38 -17.69
C THR A 249 6.52 18.84 -17.11
N GLU A 250 5.57 19.21 -17.99
CA GLU A 250 4.21 19.59 -17.60
C GLU A 250 3.54 18.55 -16.69
N ALA A 251 3.69 17.26 -17.03
CA ALA A 251 3.17 16.17 -16.22
C ALA A 251 3.81 16.13 -14.83
N GLN A 252 5.14 16.24 -14.73
CA GLN A 252 5.84 16.27 -13.44
C GLN A 252 5.41 17.45 -12.57
N LYS A 253 5.17 18.62 -13.18
CA LYS A 253 4.65 19.78 -12.47
C LYS A 253 3.28 19.50 -11.85
N VAL A 254 2.35 18.96 -12.64
CA VAL A 254 1.00 18.61 -12.18
C VAL A 254 1.05 17.59 -11.05
N TRP A 255 1.83 16.52 -11.20
CA TRP A 255 1.98 15.49 -10.16
C TRP A 255 2.62 16.03 -8.88
N GLY A 256 3.61 16.92 -9.01
CA GLY A 256 4.22 17.62 -7.88
C GLY A 256 3.22 18.46 -7.10
N VAL A 257 2.38 19.24 -7.79
CA VAL A 257 1.30 20.03 -7.17
C VAL A 257 0.30 19.13 -6.44
N PHE A 258 -0.12 18.03 -7.07
CA PHE A 258 -1.03 17.09 -6.44
C PHE A 258 -0.43 16.45 -5.19
N GLN A 259 0.83 15.99 -5.26
CA GLN A 259 1.52 15.47 -4.08
C GLN A 259 1.63 16.54 -2.97
N ALA A 260 1.87 17.80 -3.32
CA ALA A 260 1.91 18.91 -2.37
C ALA A 260 0.56 19.12 -1.66
N LEU A 261 -0.57 18.97 -2.37
CA LEU A 261 -1.90 18.97 -1.74
C LEU A 261 -2.03 17.86 -0.69
N GLY A 262 -1.52 16.66 -0.99
CA GLY A 262 -1.50 15.54 -0.02
C GLY A 262 -0.66 15.85 1.22
N ASN A 263 0.52 16.45 1.05
CA ASN A 263 1.38 16.81 2.17
C ASN A 263 0.74 17.88 3.08
N ILE A 264 0.08 18.88 2.48
CA ILE A 264 -0.68 19.90 3.23
C ILE A 264 -1.88 19.26 3.91
N ALA A 265 -2.60 18.37 3.21
CA ALA A 265 -3.72 17.63 3.77
C ALA A 265 -3.31 16.84 5.03
N PHE A 266 -2.17 16.14 4.97
CA PHE A 266 -1.61 15.44 6.12
C PHE A 266 -1.32 16.41 7.29
N ALA A 267 -0.70 17.56 7.01
CA ALA A 267 -0.37 18.55 8.03
C ALA A 267 -1.60 19.08 8.79
N TYR A 268 -2.78 19.10 8.16
CA TYR A 268 -4.03 19.57 8.77
C TYR A 268 -4.96 18.43 9.23
N SER A 269 -4.56 17.17 9.14
CA SER A 269 -5.44 16.02 9.41
C SER A 269 -5.16 15.43 10.80
N TYR A 270 -6.00 15.78 11.77
CA TYR A 270 -5.96 15.21 13.14
C TYR A 270 -7.36 14.88 13.68
N SER A 271 -8.42 15.14 12.91
CA SER A 271 -9.80 15.02 13.38
C SER A 271 -10.16 13.60 13.82
N PHE A 272 -9.49 12.58 13.30
CA PHE A 272 -9.72 11.17 13.66
C PHE A 272 -9.10 10.72 15.00
N VAL A 273 -8.46 11.62 15.75
CA VAL A 273 -8.14 11.41 17.18
C VAL A 273 -8.82 12.47 18.06
N LEU A 274 -9.68 13.31 17.48
CA LEU A 274 -10.26 14.47 18.16
C LEU A 274 -11.18 14.09 19.30
N LEU A 275 -12.03 13.07 19.11
CA LEU A 275 -13.00 12.65 20.13
C LEU A 275 -12.31 11.92 21.28
N GLU A 276 -11.27 11.15 21.00
CA GLU A 276 -10.41 10.51 21.99
C GLU A 276 -9.70 11.57 22.86
N ILE A 277 -9.22 12.67 22.25
CA ILE A 277 -8.69 13.83 22.99
C ILE A 277 -9.79 14.51 23.80
N GLN A 278 -10.98 14.69 23.23
CA GLN A 278 -12.12 15.32 23.91
C GLN A 278 -12.60 14.51 25.12
N ASP A 279 -12.49 13.17 25.08
CA ASP A 279 -12.80 12.27 26.21
C ASP A 279 -11.84 12.44 27.40
N THR A 280 -10.75 13.22 27.27
CA THR A 280 -9.88 13.54 28.42
C THR A 280 -10.33 14.78 29.20
N ILE A 281 -11.27 15.55 28.66
CA ILE A 281 -11.67 16.87 29.19
C ILE A 281 -12.61 16.69 30.39
N LYS A 282 -12.39 17.50 31.43
CA LYS A 282 -13.29 17.58 32.58
C LYS A 282 -14.70 18.02 32.17
N ALA A 283 -15.72 17.52 32.87
CA ALA A 283 -17.12 17.84 32.56
C ALA A 283 -17.47 19.34 32.65
N VAL A 284 -16.81 20.10 33.54
CA VAL A 284 -17.12 21.52 33.79
C VAL A 284 -15.89 22.43 33.58
N PRO A 285 -15.94 23.44 32.68
CA PRO A 285 -17.05 23.82 31.79
C PRO A 285 -17.20 22.83 30.61
N SER A 286 -18.38 22.85 29.96
CA SER A 286 -18.76 21.95 28.84
C SER A 286 -17.58 21.52 27.97
N GLU A 287 -17.44 20.20 27.80
CA GLU A 287 -16.35 19.55 27.08
C GLU A 287 -16.25 20.10 25.65
N VAL A 288 -17.39 20.30 24.99
CA VAL A 288 -17.51 20.86 23.64
C VAL A 288 -16.95 22.29 23.57
N LYS A 289 -17.29 23.14 24.55
CA LYS A 289 -16.81 24.53 24.60
C LYS A 289 -15.30 24.60 24.82
N THR A 290 -14.81 23.76 25.72
CA THR A 290 -13.37 23.60 25.99
C THR A 290 -12.65 23.11 24.74
N MET A 291 -13.19 22.08 24.07
CA MET A 291 -12.62 21.49 22.86
C MET A 291 -12.57 22.48 21.70
N LYS A 292 -13.65 23.25 21.46
CA LYS A 292 -13.68 24.29 20.42
C LYS A 292 -12.69 25.42 20.70
N LYS A 293 -12.52 25.82 21.96
CA LYS A 293 -11.52 26.84 22.34
C LYS A 293 -10.09 26.33 22.09
N ALA A 294 -9.80 25.10 22.50
CA ALA A 294 -8.50 24.46 22.25
C ALA A 294 -8.24 24.30 20.75
N THR A 295 -9.22 23.81 19.97
CA THR A 295 -9.15 23.66 18.51
C THR A 295 -8.83 24.98 17.81
N LYS A 296 -9.53 26.07 18.16
CA LYS A 296 -9.26 27.41 17.60
C LYS A 296 -7.84 27.88 17.91
N LEU A 297 -7.41 27.75 19.16
CA LEU A 297 -6.07 28.13 19.60
C LEU A 297 -5.00 27.33 18.86
N SER A 298 -5.12 26.00 18.86
CA SER A 298 -4.16 25.10 18.23
C SER A 298 -4.07 25.36 16.74
N ILE A 299 -5.18 25.38 15.99
CA ILE A 299 -5.14 25.61 14.52
C ILE A 299 -4.54 26.98 14.18
N ALA A 300 -4.87 28.03 14.94
CA ALA A 300 -4.30 29.35 14.70
C ALA A 300 -2.77 29.35 14.90
N VAL A 301 -2.31 28.75 16.00
CA VAL A 301 -0.88 28.64 16.31
C VAL A 301 -0.17 27.76 15.27
N THR A 302 -0.69 26.57 14.96
CA THR A 302 -0.06 25.66 13.99
C THR A 302 0.01 26.27 12.60
N THR A 303 -1.08 26.87 12.12
CA THR A 303 -1.13 27.53 10.80
C THR A 303 -0.12 28.67 10.70
N THR A 304 0.06 29.45 11.78
CA THR A 304 1.06 30.51 11.82
C THR A 304 2.46 29.93 11.65
N PHE A 305 2.82 28.91 12.43
CA PHE A 305 4.13 28.26 12.31
C PHE A 305 4.33 27.57 10.96
N TYR A 306 3.29 26.95 10.42
CA TYR A 306 3.31 26.30 9.11
C TYR A 306 3.58 27.29 8.00
N MET A 307 2.85 28.41 7.99
CA MET A 307 3.04 29.49 7.03
C MET A 307 4.44 30.08 7.16
N LEU A 308 4.90 30.38 8.37
CA LEU A 308 6.23 30.92 8.61
C LEU A 308 7.33 29.95 8.14
N CYS A 309 7.31 28.69 8.57
CA CYS A 309 8.34 27.72 8.20
C CYS A 309 8.30 27.39 6.70
N GLY A 310 7.11 27.20 6.14
CA GLY A 310 6.92 26.90 4.72
C GLY A 310 7.39 28.06 3.83
N CYS A 311 6.88 29.27 4.08
CA CYS A 311 7.23 30.45 3.28
C CYS A 311 8.72 30.79 3.42
N THR A 312 9.26 30.79 4.64
CA THR A 312 10.68 31.11 4.85
C THR A 312 11.58 30.04 4.24
N GLY A 313 11.20 28.76 4.32
CA GLY A 313 11.88 27.69 3.61
C GLY A 313 11.86 27.87 2.09
N TYR A 314 10.72 28.27 1.51
CA TYR A 314 10.64 28.55 0.08
C TYR A 314 11.45 29.79 -0.32
N ALA A 315 11.43 30.85 0.48
CA ALA A 315 12.27 32.02 0.29
C ALA A 315 13.78 31.69 0.36
N ALA A 316 14.18 30.76 1.23
CA ALA A 316 15.58 30.37 1.39
C ALA A 316 16.08 29.47 0.25
N PHE A 317 15.24 28.57 -0.27
CA PHE A 317 15.68 27.49 -1.18
C PHE A 317 15.07 27.57 -2.59
N GLY A 318 13.98 28.30 -2.79
CA GLY A 318 13.25 28.38 -4.06
C GLY A 318 12.79 27.00 -4.54
N ASP A 319 12.96 26.73 -5.83
CA ASP A 319 12.56 25.47 -6.48
C ASP A 319 13.33 24.24 -5.95
N LEU A 320 14.43 24.47 -5.22
CA LEU A 320 15.24 23.44 -4.58
C LEU A 320 14.85 23.20 -3.11
N ALA A 321 13.69 23.70 -2.66
CA ALA A 321 13.23 23.47 -1.29
C ALA A 321 13.21 21.97 -0.96
N PRO A 322 13.88 21.55 0.12
CA PRO A 322 13.99 20.13 0.46
C PRO A 322 12.67 19.60 1.01
N GLY A 323 12.41 18.30 0.79
CA GLY A 323 11.23 17.63 1.35
C GLY A 323 11.19 17.56 2.88
N ASN A 324 12.34 17.75 3.53
CA ASN A 324 12.45 18.07 4.95
C ASN A 324 13.22 19.39 5.05
N LEU A 325 12.57 20.44 5.56
CA LEU A 325 13.13 21.79 5.70
C LEU A 325 14.55 21.78 6.29
N LEU A 326 14.79 21.00 7.34
CA LEU A 326 16.09 20.97 8.02
C LEU A 326 17.21 20.34 7.18
N ALA A 327 16.88 19.50 6.19
CA ALA A 327 17.88 18.88 5.33
C ALA A 327 18.55 19.88 4.37
N GLY A 328 17.97 21.07 4.16
CA GLY A 328 18.49 22.07 3.23
C GLY A 328 19.62 22.95 3.77
N PHE A 329 19.77 23.07 5.09
CA PHE A 329 20.68 24.06 5.68
C PHE A 329 22.17 23.67 5.68
N GLY A 330 22.51 22.44 5.28
CA GLY A 330 23.90 21.95 5.27
C GLY A 330 24.51 21.79 6.67
N TYR A 331 25.79 21.43 6.76
CA TYR A 331 26.44 21.04 8.03
C TYR A 331 27.60 21.94 8.49
N HIS A 332 27.82 23.13 7.91
CA HIS A 332 29.15 23.79 8.02
C HIS A 332 29.26 24.96 9.02
N LYS A 333 28.19 25.75 9.28
CA LYS A 333 28.28 26.94 10.17
C LYS A 333 27.41 26.87 11.44
N LEU A 334 26.21 26.30 11.34
CA LEU A 334 25.22 26.26 12.44
C LEU A 334 24.79 24.81 12.76
N PHE A 335 25.72 23.86 12.61
CA PHE A 335 25.42 22.42 12.73
C PHE A 335 24.80 22.06 14.09
N TRP A 336 25.28 22.65 15.19
CA TRP A 336 24.74 22.39 16.53
C TRP A 336 23.27 22.79 16.67
N LEU A 337 22.84 23.84 15.97
CA LEU A 337 21.46 24.31 15.98
C LEU A 337 20.57 23.38 15.15
N ILE A 338 21.08 22.92 14.00
CA ILE A 338 20.44 21.90 13.16
C ILE A 338 20.33 20.57 13.90
N ASP A 339 21.36 20.19 14.66
CA ASP A 339 21.36 18.98 15.47
C ASP A 339 20.35 19.08 16.63
N MET A 340 20.31 20.22 17.32
CA MET A 340 19.28 20.47 18.33
C MET A 340 17.86 20.37 17.76
N ALA A 341 17.63 20.92 16.57
CA ALA A 341 16.32 20.80 15.90
C ALA A 341 15.99 19.35 15.51
N ASN A 342 16.95 18.59 14.98
CA ASN A 342 16.73 17.17 14.66
C ASN A 342 16.50 16.32 15.92
N ALA A 343 17.20 16.59 17.02
CA ALA A 343 16.95 15.93 18.30
C ALA A 343 15.53 16.26 18.82
N ALA A 344 15.12 17.53 18.74
CA ALA A 344 13.77 17.94 19.11
C ALA A 344 12.69 17.26 18.25
N ILE A 345 12.91 17.09 16.94
CA ILE A 345 12.01 16.31 16.08
C ILE A 345 11.87 14.87 16.58
N VAL A 346 12.99 14.19 16.86
CA VAL A 346 12.95 12.79 17.34
C VAL A 346 12.12 12.68 18.62
N ILE A 347 12.35 13.57 19.60
CA ILE A 347 11.60 13.58 20.86
C ILE A 347 10.11 13.87 20.63
N HIS A 348 9.80 14.87 19.79
CA HIS A 348 8.42 15.20 19.43
C HIS A 348 7.70 13.99 18.83
N LEU A 349 8.35 13.30 17.88
CA LEU A 349 7.77 12.16 17.19
C LEU A 349 7.55 10.95 18.11
N VAL A 350 8.23 10.86 19.26
CA VAL A 350 7.88 9.87 20.28
C VAL A 350 6.48 10.09 20.81
N GLY A 351 6.15 11.32 21.20
CA GLY A 351 4.82 11.65 21.69
C GLY A 351 3.75 11.58 20.60
N ALA A 352 4.04 12.10 19.41
CA ALA A 352 3.11 12.06 18.28
C ALA A 352 2.77 10.62 17.87
N TYR A 353 3.75 9.70 17.83
CA TYR A 353 3.50 8.29 17.56
C TYR A 353 2.48 7.68 18.53
N GLN A 354 2.63 7.98 19.83
CA GLN A 354 1.71 7.48 20.85
C GLN A 354 0.31 8.05 20.67
N VAL A 355 0.16 9.34 20.36
CA VAL A 355 -1.16 9.96 20.14
C VAL A 355 -1.94 9.25 19.02
N TYR A 356 -1.26 8.75 18.00
CA TYR A 356 -1.89 8.06 16.88
C TYR A 356 -2.02 6.54 17.08
N ALA A 357 -1.12 5.90 17.83
CA ALA A 357 -1.16 4.45 18.02
C ALA A 357 -2.23 4.01 19.04
N GLN A 358 -2.47 4.82 20.08
CA GLN A 358 -3.36 4.44 21.20
C GLN A 358 -4.81 4.12 20.78
N PRO A 359 -5.50 4.87 19.90
CA PRO A 359 -6.86 4.51 19.48
C PRO A 359 -6.93 3.15 18.78
N LEU A 360 -5.91 2.79 18.00
CA LEU A 360 -5.83 1.49 17.34
C LEU A 360 -5.57 0.35 18.35
N PHE A 361 -4.68 0.57 19.31
CA PHE A 361 -4.44 -0.40 20.39
C PHE A 361 -5.70 -0.66 21.20
N ALA A 362 -6.37 0.41 21.64
CA ALA A 362 -7.62 0.33 22.39
C ALA A 362 -8.70 -0.43 21.62
N PHE A 363 -8.82 -0.22 20.30
CA PHE A 363 -9.77 -0.95 19.47
C PHE A 363 -9.48 -2.45 19.41
N VAL A 364 -8.24 -2.84 19.05
CA VAL A 364 -7.87 -4.26 18.90
C VAL A 364 -7.98 -5.00 20.22
N GLU A 365 -7.54 -4.37 21.32
CA GLU A 365 -7.63 -4.95 22.66
C GLU A 365 -9.09 -5.13 23.10
N LYS A 366 -9.94 -4.12 22.89
CA LYS A 366 -11.38 -4.19 23.20
C LYS A 366 -12.08 -5.29 22.41
N GLU A 367 -11.84 -5.40 21.10
CA GLU A 367 -12.48 -6.42 20.27
C GLU A 367 -11.96 -7.83 20.58
N THR A 368 -10.67 -7.96 20.91
CA THR A 368 -10.08 -9.24 21.32
C THR A 368 -10.64 -9.68 22.66
N ALA A 369 -10.71 -8.80 23.67
CA ALA A 369 -11.27 -9.10 24.98
C ALA A 369 -12.74 -9.55 24.90
N LYS A 370 -13.55 -8.91 24.03
CA LYS A 370 -14.93 -9.36 23.76
C LYS A 370 -15.00 -10.77 23.19
N ARG A 371 -14.08 -11.11 22.29
CA ARG A 371 -14.08 -12.40 21.57
C ARG A 371 -13.47 -13.53 22.41
N TRP A 372 -12.47 -13.22 23.24
CA TRP A 372 -11.75 -14.17 24.08
C TRP A 372 -11.60 -13.64 25.52
N PRO A 373 -12.65 -13.75 26.37
CA PRO A 373 -12.67 -13.18 27.72
C PRO A 373 -11.61 -13.73 28.69
N LYS A 374 -10.94 -14.84 28.34
CA LYS A 374 -9.90 -15.48 29.18
C LYS A 374 -8.48 -14.98 28.91
N ILE A 375 -8.29 -14.04 27.99
CA ILE A 375 -6.96 -13.49 27.62
C ILE A 375 -6.43 -12.49 28.67
N ASP A 376 -7.28 -11.98 29.57
CA ASP A 376 -7.00 -10.83 30.45
C ASP A 376 -6.24 -11.15 31.76
N LYS A 377 -5.26 -12.06 31.75
CA LYS A 377 -4.36 -12.17 32.92
C LYS A 377 -3.43 -10.96 32.97
N GLU A 378 -3.81 -9.98 33.80
CA GLU A 378 -3.07 -8.75 34.04
C GLU A 378 -1.91 -8.95 35.02
N PHE A 379 -0.76 -8.35 34.75
CA PHE A 379 0.35 -8.18 35.68
C PHE A 379 0.69 -6.69 35.85
N LYS A 380 1.18 -6.30 37.03
CA LYS A 380 1.51 -4.89 37.33
C LYS A 380 2.94 -4.59 36.87
N ILE A 381 3.09 -3.53 36.07
CA ILE A 381 4.38 -2.99 35.67
C ILE A 381 4.63 -1.70 36.45
N SER A 382 5.81 -1.61 37.07
CA SER A 382 6.32 -0.43 37.75
C SER A 382 7.43 0.19 36.89
N VAL A 383 7.21 1.43 36.42
CA VAL A 383 8.21 2.21 35.69
C VAL A 383 8.59 3.42 36.54
N PRO A 384 9.88 3.74 36.72
CA PRO A 384 10.31 4.90 37.50
C PRO A 384 9.65 6.20 36.98
N GLY A 385 8.95 6.92 37.86
CA GLY A 385 8.29 8.20 37.53
C GLY A 385 6.85 8.10 37.00
N LEU A 386 6.31 6.89 36.78
CA LEU A 386 4.91 6.67 36.40
C LEU A 386 4.15 5.93 37.49
N ARG A 387 2.83 6.11 37.54
CA ARG A 387 1.98 5.27 38.41
C ARG A 387 2.02 3.83 37.90
N PRO A 388 2.07 2.81 38.79
CA PRO A 388 2.00 1.42 38.38
C PRO A 388 0.74 1.19 37.54
N TYR A 389 0.89 0.58 36.37
CA TYR A 389 -0.25 0.25 35.51
C TYR A 389 -0.29 -1.25 35.25
N LYS A 390 -1.48 -1.74 34.91
CA LYS A 390 -1.73 -3.14 34.62
C LYS A 390 -1.54 -3.39 33.14
N GLN A 391 -0.88 -4.50 32.80
CA GLN A 391 -0.64 -4.93 31.42
C GLN A 391 -0.98 -6.40 31.28
N ASN A 392 -1.54 -6.81 30.15
CA ASN A 392 -1.74 -8.23 29.82
C ASN A 392 -0.74 -8.68 28.72
N ILE A 393 -0.52 -9.98 28.61
CA ILE A 393 0.45 -10.55 27.66
C ILE A 393 0.03 -10.26 26.21
N PHE A 394 -1.27 -10.25 25.91
CA PHE A 394 -1.77 -9.98 24.57
C PHE A 394 -1.42 -8.55 24.11
N SER A 395 -1.74 -7.54 24.91
CA SER A 395 -1.42 -6.13 24.64
C SER A 395 0.08 -5.94 24.45
N LEU A 396 0.91 -6.54 25.30
CA LEU A 396 2.37 -6.49 25.14
C LEU A 396 2.82 -7.05 23.78
N VAL A 397 2.38 -8.27 23.43
CA VAL A 397 2.75 -8.95 22.19
C VAL A 397 2.22 -8.19 20.97
N TRP A 398 0.93 -7.87 20.95
CA TRP A 398 0.29 -7.20 19.82
C TRP A 398 0.90 -5.82 19.56
N ARG A 399 1.07 -4.98 20.59
CA ARG A 399 1.69 -3.66 20.44
C ARG A 399 3.13 -3.77 19.93
N THR A 400 3.88 -4.76 20.41
CA THR A 400 5.25 -5.03 19.92
C THR A 400 5.24 -5.46 18.45
N VAL A 401 4.35 -6.37 18.06
CA VAL A 401 4.20 -6.81 16.67
C VAL A 401 3.80 -5.63 15.77
N PHE A 402 2.88 -4.78 16.22
CA PHE A 402 2.50 -3.57 15.50
C PHE A 402 3.71 -2.67 15.22
N VAL A 403 4.54 -2.38 16.23
CA VAL A 403 5.74 -1.55 16.09
C VAL A 403 6.77 -2.20 15.16
N ILE A 404 6.96 -3.52 15.24
CA ILE A 404 7.86 -4.25 14.34
C ILE A 404 7.39 -4.12 12.89
N ILE A 405 6.09 -4.33 12.64
CA ILE A 405 5.52 -4.23 11.29
C ILE A 405 5.67 -2.82 10.73
N THR A 406 5.30 -1.78 11.49
CA THR A 406 5.44 -0.38 11.03
C THR A 406 6.91 -0.02 10.77
N THR A 407 7.84 -0.54 11.57
CA THR A 407 9.29 -0.36 11.37
C THR A 407 9.77 -1.04 10.09
N VAL A 408 9.40 -2.31 9.85
CA VAL A 408 9.76 -3.06 8.65
C VAL A 408 9.21 -2.37 7.39
N ILE A 409 7.96 -1.93 7.42
CA ILE A 409 7.35 -1.19 6.30
C ILE A 409 8.09 0.13 6.06
N SER A 410 8.48 0.85 7.11
CA SER A 410 9.28 2.07 7.01
C SER A 410 10.63 1.82 6.32
N MET A 411 11.29 0.69 6.62
CA MET A 411 12.56 0.29 5.99
C MET A 411 12.40 -0.06 4.51
N LEU A 412 11.27 -0.66 4.15
CA LEU A 412 10.93 -0.93 2.76
C LEU A 412 10.63 0.37 2.00
N LEU A 413 10.01 1.36 2.67
CA LEU A 413 9.43 2.54 2.03
C LEU A 413 9.90 3.89 2.64
N PRO A 414 11.20 4.24 2.66
CA PRO A 414 11.68 5.49 3.24
C PRO A 414 11.48 6.71 2.32
N PHE A 415 10.24 6.93 1.85
CA PHE A 415 9.85 8.06 0.99
C PHE A 415 8.95 9.01 1.75
N PHE A 416 9.58 9.93 2.48
CA PHE A 416 8.88 10.80 3.42
C PHE A 416 7.67 11.52 2.80
N ASN A 417 7.87 12.31 1.74
CA ASN A 417 6.79 13.06 1.10
C ASN A 417 5.75 12.18 0.38
N ASP A 418 6.16 11.05 -0.20
CA ASP A 418 5.20 10.17 -0.89
C ASP A 418 4.26 9.52 0.14
N VAL A 419 4.82 9.05 1.27
CA VAL A 419 4.07 8.43 2.37
C VAL A 419 3.14 9.45 3.02
N LEU A 420 3.62 10.65 3.37
CA LEU A 420 2.77 11.69 3.95
C LEU A 420 1.65 12.09 3.01
N GLY A 421 1.94 12.26 1.71
CA GLY A 421 0.94 12.65 0.73
C GLY A 421 -0.19 11.62 0.58
N VAL A 422 0.14 10.32 0.58
CA VAL A 422 -0.85 9.23 0.55
C VAL A 422 -1.71 9.22 1.82
N ILE A 423 -1.09 9.33 3.01
CA ILE A 423 -1.83 9.36 4.28
C ILE A 423 -2.74 10.58 4.33
N GLY A 424 -2.22 11.76 3.95
CA GLY A 424 -3.01 12.99 3.88
C GLY A 424 -4.21 12.85 2.94
N ALA A 425 -4.01 12.31 1.74
CA ALA A 425 -5.09 12.06 0.79
C ALA A 425 -6.15 11.10 1.33
N LEU A 426 -5.73 9.96 1.90
CA LEU A 426 -6.62 8.94 2.46
C LEU A 426 -7.36 9.40 3.71
N GLY A 427 -6.76 10.26 4.53
CA GLY A 427 -7.35 10.72 5.78
C GLY A 427 -8.22 11.96 5.63
N PHE A 428 -7.81 12.91 4.80
CA PHE A 428 -8.39 14.26 4.83
C PHE A 428 -9.87 14.30 4.42
N TRP A 429 -10.24 13.85 3.21
CA TRP A 429 -11.65 13.85 2.84
C TRP A 429 -12.51 12.97 3.76
N PRO A 430 -12.25 11.67 3.93
CA PRO A 430 -13.18 10.82 4.66
C PRO A 430 -13.26 11.18 6.15
N LEU A 431 -12.12 11.35 6.82
CA LEU A 431 -12.07 11.49 8.28
C LEU A 431 -12.08 12.94 8.78
N THR A 432 -11.46 13.86 8.05
CA THR A 432 -11.40 15.28 8.44
C THR A 432 -12.58 16.06 7.88
N VAL A 433 -13.23 15.62 6.79
CA VAL A 433 -14.33 16.36 6.16
C VAL A 433 -15.65 15.59 6.17
N TYR A 434 -15.75 14.49 5.42
CA TYR A 434 -16.99 13.77 5.15
C TYR A 434 -17.71 13.28 6.42
N PHE A 435 -17.06 12.45 7.25
CA PHE A 435 -17.70 11.92 8.44
C PHE A 435 -18.10 13.03 9.43
N PRO A 436 -17.24 14.02 9.76
CA PRO A 436 -17.65 15.17 10.57
C PRO A 436 -18.85 15.93 10.01
N VAL A 437 -18.88 16.19 8.70
CA VAL A 437 -19.97 16.92 8.03
C VAL A 437 -21.27 16.13 8.06
N GLU A 438 -21.26 14.84 7.70
CA GLU A 438 -22.45 14.00 7.71
C GLU A 438 -23.00 13.80 9.12
N MET A 439 -22.13 13.53 10.10
CA MET A 439 -22.54 13.42 11.49
C MET A 439 -23.17 14.73 11.99
N TYR A 440 -22.61 15.88 11.63
CA TYR A 440 -23.13 17.18 12.02
C TYR A 440 -24.49 17.49 11.39
N ILE A 441 -24.67 17.20 10.10
CA ILE A 441 -25.95 17.35 9.40
C ILE A 441 -27.05 16.55 10.11
N LEU A 442 -26.77 15.30 10.46
CA LEU A 442 -27.75 14.45 11.16
C LEU A 442 -27.98 14.91 12.60
N GLN A 443 -26.91 15.18 13.36
CA GLN A 443 -26.99 15.61 14.75
C GLN A 443 -27.76 16.92 14.90
N LYS A 444 -27.54 17.89 14.01
CA LYS A 444 -28.24 19.18 14.00
C LYS A 444 -29.55 19.18 13.21
N ARG A 445 -29.95 18.04 12.64
CA ARG A 445 -31.16 17.88 11.81
C ARG A 445 -31.27 18.94 10.72
N ILE A 446 -30.16 19.23 10.04
CA ILE A 446 -30.12 20.24 8.97
C ILE A 446 -30.98 19.75 7.81
N PRO A 447 -31.99 20.54 7.35
CA PRO A 447 -32.87 20.11 6.28
C PRO A 447 -32.10 19.98 4.96
N LYS A 448 -32.33 18.86 4.26
CA LYS A 448 -31.79 18.63 2.91
C LYS A 448 -32.19 19.80 2.00
N TRP A 449 -31.27 20.20 1.11
CA TRP A 449 -31.44 21.32 0.18
C TRP A 449 -31.50 22.72 0.81
N SER A 450 -31.35 22.86 2.12
CA SER A 450 -31.06 24.18 2.70
C SER A 450 -29.71 24.72 2.19
N MET A 451 -29.55 26.04 2.18
CA MET A 451 -28.28 26.68 1.78
C MET A 451 -27.10 26.16 2.61
N THR A 452 -27.31 25.90 3.90
CA THR A 452 -26.30 25.30 4.79
C THR A 452 -25.96 23.88 4.35
N TRP A 453 -26.97 23.04 4.06
CA TRP A 453 -26.75 21.67 3.60
C TRP A 453 -25.98 21.66 2.26
N ILE A 454 -26.41 22.47 1.29
CA ILE A 454 -25.75 22.58 -0.03
C ILE A 454 -24.29 23.03 0.14
N SER A 455 -24.03 24.03 0.99
CA SER A 455 -22.66 24.53 1.23
C SER A 455 -21.76 23.45 1.84
N LEU A 456 -22.27 22.69 2.82
CA LEU A 456 -21.54 21.60 3.47
C LEU A 456 -21.23 20.45 2.49
N GLN A 457 -22.21 20.08 1.66
CA GLN A 457 -22.03 19.06 0.64
C GLN A 457 -21.06 19.49 -0.45
N LEU A 458 -21.15 20.74 -0.93
CA LEU A 458 -20.23 21.29 -1.91
C LEU A 458 -18.79 21.29 -1.38
N MET A 459 -18.58 21.72 -0.14
CA MET A 459 -17.27 21.65 0.53
C MET A 459 -16.75 20.22 0.58
N SER A 460 -17.59 19.25 0.97
CA SER A 460 -17.23 17.83 1.01
C SER A 460 -16.81 17.29 -0.36
N VAL A 461 -17.55 17.60 -1.42
CA VAL A 461 -17.25 17.16 -2.80
C VAL A 461 -15.96 17.80 -3.33
N VAL A 462 -15.73 19.09 -3.07
CA VAL A 462 -14.46 19.75 -3.45
C VAL A 462 -13.29 19.09 -2.74
N CYS A 463 -13.41 18.81 -1.44
CA CYS A 463 -12.37 18.12 -0.69
C CYS A 463 -12.16 16.68 -1.17
N LEU A 464 -13.20 15.97 -1.63
CA LEU A 464 -13.08 14.65 -2.24
C LEU A 464 -12.20 14.71 -3.49
N ILE A 465 -12.48 15.65 -4.40
CA ILE A 465 -11.70 15.82 -5.64
C ILE A 465 -10.24 16.13 -5.30
N VAL A 466 -10.00 17.06 -4.37
CA VAL A 466 -8.65 17.40 -3.90
C VAL A 466 -7.93 16.20 -3.31
N SER A 467 -8.59 15.40 -2.46
CA SER A 467 -8.02 14.18 -1.88
C SER A 467 -7.73 13.11 -2.94
N ILE A 468 -8.58 12.93 -3.95
CA ILE A 468 -8.32 12.01 -5.07
C ILE A 468 -7.08 12.47 -5.83
N LEU A 469 -7.04 13.73 -6.27
CA LEU A 469 -5.89 14.28 -6.99
C LEU A 469 -4.61 14.14 -6.17
N ALA A 470 -4.66 14.48 -4.89
CA ALA A 470 -3.55 14.32 -3.95
C ALA A 470 -3.04 12.88 -3.89
N GLY A 471 -3.95 11.91 -3.74
CA GLY A 471 -3.61 10.50 -3.72
C GLY A 471 -2.94 10.05 -5.02
N LEU A 472 -3.42 10.54 -6.18
CA LEU A 472 -2.79 10.25 -7.46
C LEU A 472 -1.38 10.84 -7.56
N GLY A 473 -1.19 12.11 -7.19
CA GLY A 473 0.12 12.77 -7.21
C GLY A 473 1.16 12.10 -6.31
N SER A 474 0.75 11.60 -5.15
CA SER A 474 1.64 10.93 -4.20
C SER A 474 2.04 9.51 -4.60
N VAL A 475 1.30 8.88 -5.51
CA VAL A 475 1.56 7.50 -5.96
C VAL A 475 2.26 7.47 -7.32
N VAL A 476 1.86 8.32 -8.28
CA VAL A 476 2.31 8.27 -9.68
C VAL A 476 3.81 8.57 -9.86
N GLY A 477 4.49 7.71 -10.63
CA GLY A 477 5.91 7.87 -10.99
C GLY A 477 6.90 7.62 -9.84
N THR A 478 6.45 6.98 -8.75
CA THR A 478 7.27 6.69 -7.56
C THR A 478 7.64 5.20 -7.50
N VAL A 479 8.37 4.80 -6.44
CA VAL A 479 8.54 3.37 -6.13
C VAL A 479 7.20 2.66 -5.94
N TRP A 480 6.12 3.34 -5.54
CA TRP A 480 4.82 2.70 -5.41
C TRP A 480 4.24 2.24 -6.74
N THR A 481 4.15 3.10 -7.75
CA THR A 481 3.68 2.67 -9.08
C THR A 481 4.64 1.66 -9.69
N THR A 482 5.94 1.89 -9.55
CA THR A 482 6.97 0.96 -10.08
C THR A 482 6.83 -0.42 -9.43
N SER A 483 6.75 -0.48 -8.10
CA SER A 483 6.54 -1.72 -7.37
C SER A 483 5.19 -2.35 -7.68
N SER A 484 4.14 -1.55 -7.90
CA SER A 484 2.82 -2.04 -8.31
C SER A 484 2.86 -2.64 -9.72
N HIS A 485 3.58 -2.04 -10.67
CA HIS A 485 3.81 -2.62 -12.00
C HIS A 485 4.58 -3.94 -11.90
N ILE A 486 5.66 -3.99 -11.11
CA ILE A 486 6.41 -5.24 -10.88
C ILE A 486 5.52 -6.28 -10.21
N ILE A 487 4.80 -5.94 -9.14
CA ILE A 487 3.90 -6.85 -8.42
C ILE A 487 2.79 -7.35 -9.35
N THR A 488 2.17 -6.47 -10.15
CA THR A 488 1.14 -6.85 -11.12
C THR A 488 1.68 -7.80 -12.19
N ALA A 489 2.93 -7.58 -12.60
CA ALA A 489 3.59 -8.41 -13.60
C ALA A 489 4.02 -9.78 -13.06
N VAL A 490 4.40 -9.82 -11.78
CA VAL A 490 4.95 -11.00 -11.08
C VAL A 490 3.80 -11.77 -10.42
N VAL A 491 3.15 -11.19 -9.39
CA VAL A 491 1.93 -11.76 -8.80
C VAL A 491 0.90 -11.81 -9.90
N GLY A 492 0.37 -12.99 -10.19
CA GLY A 492 -0.45 -13.29 -11.37
C GLY A 492 -0.71 -14.79 -11.45
N SER A 493 -0.86 -15.34 -12.66
CA SER A 493 -1.04 -16.79 -12.85
C SER A 493 0.08 -17.63 -12.22
N GLY A 494 1.30 -17.09 -12.10
CA GLY A 494 2.44 -17.78 -11.50
C GLY A 494 2.24 -18.19 -10.04
N VAL A 495 1.53 -17.42 -9.21
CA VAL A 495 1.29 -17.80 -7.80
C VAL A 495 0.30 -18.96 -7.67
N LEU A 496 -0.60 -19.11 -8.66
CA LEU A 496 -1.66 -20.11 -8.64
C LEU A 496 -1.10 -21.52 -8.83
N SER A 497 -0.02 -21.68 -9.60
CA SER A 497 0.63 -22.97 -9.84
C SER A 497 1.65 -23.38 -8.77
N LEU A 498 2.01 -22.49 -7.84
CA LEU A 498 3.06 -22.78 -6.85
C LEU A 498 2.71 -23.92 -5.91
N ALA A 499 1.44 -24.09 -5.53
CA ALA A 499 1.03 -25.22 -4.69
C ALA A 499 1.26 -26.55 -5.41
N TRP A 500 0.96 -26.60 -6.71
CA TRP A 500 1.24 -27.76 -7.55
C TRP A 500 2.74 -27.98 -7.75
N ALA A 501 3.52 -26.93 -8.03
CA ALA A 501 4.97 -27.03 -8.15
C ALA A 501 5.63 -27.54 -6.85
N MET A 502 5.12 -27.08 -5.69
CA MET A 502 5.51 -27.59 -4.37
C MET A 502 5.14 -29.07 -4.21
N ALA A 503 3.99 -29.52 -4.72
CA ALA A 503 3.66 -30.94 -4.73
C ALA A 503 4.63 -31.78 -5.57
N GLN A 504 5.11 -31.24 -6.69
CA GLN A 504 6.12 -31.94 -7.50
C GLN A 504 7.47 -32.06 -6.79
N MET A 505 7.90 -31.07 -6.02
CA MET A 505 9.26 -31.00 -5.44
C MET A 505 9.36 -31.30 -3.94
N GLY A 506 8.26 -31.20 -3.19
CA GLY A 506 8.19 -31.46 -1.75
C GLY A 506 8.68 -30.32 -0.85
N TRP A 507 8.64 -30.59 0.45
CA TRP A 507 8.93 -29.62 1.52
C TRP A 507 10.37 -29.08 1.55
N VAL A 508 11.32 -29.74 0.88
CA VAL A 508 12.73 -29.32 0.88
C VAL A 508 13.12 -28.63 -0.42
N VAL A 509 12.96 -29.33 -1.55
CA VAL A 509 13.45 -28.83 -2.85
C VAL A 509 12.60 -27.66 -3.33
N GLY A 510 11.28 -27.73 -3.19
CA GLY A 510 10.36 -26.67 -3.62
C GLY A 510 10.74 -25.28 -3.09
N PRO A 511 10.82 -25.07 -1.76
CA PRO A 511 11.16 -23.76 -1.22
C PRO A 511 12.61 -23.34 -1.49
N ALA A 512 13.56 -24.29 -1.52
CA ALA A 512 14.95 -23.97 -1.90
C ALA A 512 15.03 -23.42 -3.33
N VAL A 513 14.28 -24.03 -4.26
CA VAL A 513 14.18 -23.58 -5.66
C VAL A 513 13.49 -22.21 -5.73
N MET A 514 12.41 -21.96 -4.99
CA MET A 514 11.76 -20.64 -4.96
C MET A 514 12.70 -19.53 -4.48
N ILE A 515 13.49 -19.79 -3.43
CA ILE A 515 14.49 -18.84 -2.93
C ILE A 515 15.58 -18.62 -3.98
N PHE A 516 16.06 -19.69 -4.64
CA PHE A 516 17.03 -19.59 -5.72
C PHE A 516 16.53 -18.67 -6.85
N PHE A 517 15.33 -18.91 -7.39
CA PHE A 517 14.75 -18.05 -8.43
C PHE A 517 14.56 -16.60 -7.96
N SER A 518 14.11 -16.38 -6.73
CA SER A 518 13.99 -15.04 -6.14
C SER A 518 15.34 -14.31 -6.09
N VAL A 519 16.40 -14.97 -5.63
CA VAL A 519 17.74 -14.37 -5.49
C VAL A 519 18.33 -14.06 -6.87
N VAL A 520 18.24 -15.00 -7.81
CA VAL A 520 18.71 -14.81 -9.19
C VAL A 520 17.98 -13.64 -9.83
N THR A 521 16.65 -13.62 -9.76
CA THR A 521 15.82 -12.56 -10.34
C THR A 521 16.15 -11.20 -9.73
N LEU A 522 16.32 -11.11 -8.40
CA LEU A 522 16.71 -9.86 -7.74
C LEU A 522 18.07 -9.36 -8.22
N TYR A 523 19.04 -10.27 -8.33
CA TYR A 523 20.38 -9.95 -8.81
C TYR A 523 20.38 -9.47 -10.25
N THR A 524 19.75 -10.20 -11.17
CA THR A 524 19.74 -9.87 -12.60
C THR A 524 18.84 -8.68 -12.92
N SER A 525 17.76 -8.46 -12.18
CA SER A 525 16.96 -7.23 -12.28
C SER A 525 17.78 -5.99 -11.91
N ALA A 526 18.65 -6.09 -10.90
CA ALA A 526 19.54 -5.00 -10.53
C ALA A 526 20.62 -4.73 -11.59
N LEU A 527 21.11 -5.78 -12.26
CA LEU A 527 22.00 -5.66 -13.41
C LEU A 527 21.31 -4.98 -14.59
N LEU A 528 20.09 -5.41 -14.91
CA LEU A 528 19.32 -4.85 -16.01
C LEU A 528 18.94 -3.39 -15.77
N ALA A 529 18.60 -3.01 -14.53
CA ALA A 529 18.27 -1.63 -14.19
C ALA A 529 19.42 -0.65 -14.44
N ASP A 530 20.68 -1.10 -14.33
CA ASP A 530 21.86 -0.31 -14.70
C ASP A 530 22.01 -0.11 -16.22
N CYS A 531 21.38 -0.97 -17.02
CA CYS A 531 21.49 -0.97 -18.48
C CYS A 531 20.48 -0.03 -19.17
N TYR A 532 19.58 0.61 -18.41
CA TYR A 532 18.60 1.57 -18.94
C TYR A 532 19.25 2.77 -19.62
N ARG A 533 20.34 3.31 -19.07
CA ARG A 533 21.14 4.35 -19.72
C ARG A 533 22.42 3.75 -20.26
N SER A 534 22.77 4.06 -21.50
CA SER A 534 24.05 3.67 -22.09
C SER A 534 25.11 4.74 -21.85
N GLY A 535 26.30 4.31 -21.41
CA GLY A 535 27.40 5.22 -21.03
C GLY A 535 27.29 5.62 -19.56
N ASP A 536 27.20 6.92 -19.29
CA ASP A 536 27.09 7.46 -17.93
C ASP A 536 25.75 7.09 -17.26
N PRO A 537 25.73 6.60 -16.00
CA PRO A 537 24.51 6.16 -15.33
C PRO A 537 23.46 7.26 -15.06
N VAL A 538 23.82 8.55 -15.17
CA VAL A 538 22.92 9.68 -14.86
C VAL A 538 22.61 10.50 -16.11
N SER A 539 23.60 10.76 -16.95
CA SER A 539 23.53 11.61 -18.14
C SER A 539 23.54 10.83 -19.45
N GLY A 540 23.81 9.52 -19.41
CA GLY A 540 23.85 8.66 -20.59
C GLY A 540 22.52 8.55 -21.33
N LYS A 541 22.59 8.14 -22.60
CA LYS A 541 21.43 8.02 -23.48
C LYS A 541 20.44 6.99 -22.92
N ARG A 542 19.17 7.37 -22.80
CA ARG A 542 18.09 6.48 -22.36
C ARG A 542 17.75 5.45 -23.44
N ASN A 543 17.58 4.20 -23.01
CA ASN A 543 17.01 3.12 -23.80
C ASN A 543 15.57 2.91 -23.31
N TYR A 544 14.60 3.27 -24.15
CA TYR A 544 13.18 3.27 -23.79
C TYR A 544 12.56 1.86 -23.78
N THR A 545 13.19 0.90 -24.44
CA THR A 545 12.73 -0.49 -24.51
C THR A 545 13.87 -1.46 -24.22
N PHE A 546 13.53 -2.67 -23.79
CA PHE A 546 14.50 -3.74 -23.53
C PHE A 546 15.35 -4.02 -24.80
N MET A 547 14.71 -4.08 -25.97
CA MET A 547 15.41 -4.28 -27.25
C MET A 547 16.34 -3.12 -27.60
N ASP A 548 15.92 -1.87 -27.38
CA ASP A 548 16.79 -0.71 -27.63
C ASP A 548 18.07 -0.79 -26.77
N ALA A 549 17.96 -1.27 -25.52
CA ALA A 549 19.10 -1.48 -24.64
C ALA A 549 20.02 -2.60 -25.18
N VAL A 550 19.46 -3.75 -25.57
CA VAL A 550 20.22 -4.86 -26.16
C VAL A 550 20.89 -4.43 -27.46
N GLN A 551 20.20 -3.70 -28.34
CA GLN A 551 20.74 -3.21 -29.60
C GLN A 551 21.90 -2.23 -29.38
N THR A 552 21.73 -1.28 -28.46
CA THR A 552 22.74 -0.26 -28.17
C THR A 552 23.97 -0.85 -27.48
N ILE A 553 23.78 -1.81 -26.56
CA ILE A 553 24.88 -2.39 -25.79
C ILE A 553 25.51 -3.57 -26.53
N LEU A 554 24.75 -4.60 -26.90
CA LEU A 554 25.27 -5.86 -27.44
C LEU A 554 25.34 -5.88 -28.98
N GLY A 555 24.46 -5.16 -29.67
CA GLY A 555 24.44 -5.04 -31.13
C GLY A 555 23.32 -5.83 -31.83
N ARG A 556 23.24 -5.70 -33.16
CA ARG A 556 22.06 -6.11 -33.96
C ARG A 556 21.73 -7.60 -33.94
N ARG A 557 22.74 -8.49 -33.86
CA ARG A 557 22.50 -9.95 -33.81
C ARG A 557 21.79 -10.36 -32.51
N HIS A 558 22.24 -9.80 -31.39
CA HIS A 558 21.64 -10.04 -30.06
C HIS A 558 20.25 -9.42 -29.94
N ASP A 559 20.06 -8.23 -30.51
CA ASP A 559 18.76 -7.57 -30.60
C ASP A 559 17.72 -8.41 -31.35
N LEU A 560 18.08 -8.97 -32.52
CA LEU A 560 17.18 -9.87 -33.25
C LEU A 560 16.80 -11.12 -32.44
N PHE A 561 17.79 -11.77 -31.81
CA PHE A 561 17.54 -12.94 -30.95
C PHE A 561 16.65 -12.56 -29.76
N CYS A 562 16.91 -11.41 -29.12
CA CYS A 562 16.11 -10.88 -28.04
C CYS A 562 14.66 -10.67 -28.47
N GLY A 563 14.43 -9.99 -29.61
CA GLY A 563 13.09 -9.71 -30.10
C GLY A 563 12.28 -10.99 -30.38
N ILE A 564 12.90 -12.02 -30.98
CA ILE A 564 12.23 -13.31 -31.22
C ILE A 564 11.75 -13.92 -29.91
N VAL A 565 12.65 -14.01 -28.92
CA VAL A 565 12.34 -14.65 -27.64
C VAL A 565 11.37 -13.81 -26.80
N GLN A 566 11.59 -12.49 -26.71
CA GLN A 566 10.79 -11.56 -25.94
C GLN A 566 9.34 -11.52 -26.45
N TYR A 567 9.12 -11.26 -27.74
CA TYR A 567 7.75 -11.17 -28.26
C TYR A 567 7.02 -12.51 -28.26
N ALA A 568 7.71 -13.64 -28.44
CA ALA A 568 7.12 -14.96 -28.26
C ALA A 568 6.64 -15.17 -26.81
N ASN A 569 7.43 -14.74 -25.84
CA ASN A 569 7.08 -14.86 -24.42
C ASN A 569 5.94 -13.90 -24.02
N LEU A 570 5.94 -12.65 -24.51
CA LEU A 570 4.85 -11.69 -24.31
C LEU A 570 3.51 -12.22 -24.89
N TYR A 571 3.54 -12.75 -26.12
CA TYR A 571 2.38 -13.37 -26.75
C TYR A 571 1.89 -14.61 -25.97
N GLY A 572 2.81 -15.49 -25.59
CA GLY A 572 2.46 -16.68 -24.82
C GLY A 572 1.89 -16.36 -23.45
N THR A 573 2.39 -15.30 -22.79
CA THR A 573 1.82 -14.81 -21.52
C THR A 573 0.37 -14.36 -21.69
N ALA A 574 0.05 -13.68 -22.80
CA ALA A 574 -1.32 -13.30 -23.14
C ALA A 574 -2.25 -14.54 -23.32
N VAL A 575 -1.73 -15.62 -23.91
CA VAL A 575 -2.44 -16.91 -24.00
C VAL A 575 -2.65 -17.50 -22.59
N GLY A 576 -1.61 -17.58 -21.77
CA GLY A 576 -1.67 -18.11 -20.41
C GLY A 576 -2.67 -17.36 -19.52
N TYR A 577 -2.74 -16.03 -19.61
CA TYR A 577 -3.72 -15.22 -18.88
C TYR A 577 -5.16 -15.46 -19.34
N THR A 578 -5.37 -15.67 -20.64
CA THR A 578 -6.70 -16.02 -21.17
C THR A 578 -7.17 -17.36 -20.62
N ILE A 579 -6.27 -18.35 -20.54
CA ILE A 579 -6.54 -19.65 -19.92
C ILE A 579 -6.86 -19.48 -18.43
N ALA A 580 -5.99 -18.79 -17.68
CA ALA A 580 -6.14 -18.59 -16.24
C ALA A 580 -7.46 -17.90 -15.86
N ALA A 581 -7.81 -16.82 -16.56
CA ALA A 581 -9.05 -16.09 -16.33
C ALA A 581 -10.29 -16.98 -16.59
N SER A 582 -10.24 -17.80 -17.64
CA SER A 582 -11.32 -18.74 -17.93
C SER A 582 -11.48 -19.81 -16.86
N ILE A 583 -10.37 -20.34 -16.30
CA ILE A 583 -10.39 -21.31 -15.20
C ILE A 583 -11.05 -20.71 -13.96
N SER A 584 -10.71 -19.48 -13.61
CA SER A 584 -11.33 -18.80 -12.46
C SER A 584 -12.82 -18.52 -12.67
N MET A 585 -13.24 -18.10 -13.87
CA MET A 585 -14.67 -17.94 -14.17
C MET A 585 -15.44 -19.27 -14.15
N MET A 586 -14.84 -20.36 -14.64
CA MET A 586 -15.42 -21.69 -14.52
C MET A 586 -15.58 -22.11 -13.07
N ALA A 587 -14.59 -21.82 -12.21
CA ALA A 587 -14.66 -22.12 -10.78
C ALA A 587 -15.86 -21.43 -10.11
N ILE A 588 -16.11 -20.15 -10.43
CA ILE A 588 -17.29 -19.40 -9.93
C ILE A 588 -18.58 -20.07 -10.39
N LYS A 589 -18.73 -20.34 -11.69
CA LYS A 589 -19.97 -20.94 -12.22
C LYS A 589 -20.21 -22.34 -11.65
N ARG A 590 -19.14 -23.13 -11.51
CA ARG A 590 -19.19 -24.47 -10.91
C ARG A 590 -19.62 -24.38 -9.45
N SER A 591 -18.98 -23.52 -8.64
CA SER A 591 -19.32 -23.34 -7.23
C SER A 591 -20.81 -22.96 -7.06
N ASN A 592 -21.26 -21.94 -7.78
CA ASN A 592 -22.67 -21.50 -7.74
C ASN A 592 -23.66 -22.59 -8.14
N CYS A 593 -23.36 -23.38 -9.19
CA CYS A 593 -24.19 -24.50 -9.61
C CYS A 593 -24.30 -25.57 -8.51
N PHE A 594 -23.19 -25.96 -7.90
CA PHE A 594 -23.18 -26.95 -6.82
C PHE A 594 -24.02 -26.52 -5.62
N HIS A 595 -23.95 -25.23 -5.24
CA HIS A 595 -24.75 -24.71 -4.12
C HIS A 595 -26.23 -24.51 -4.48
N TYR A 596 -26.55 -24.10 -5.70
CA TYR A 596 -27.95 -23.95 -6.14
C TYR A 596 -28.69 -25.29 -6.23
N THR A 597 -27.99 -26.35 -6.61
CA THR A 597 -28.55 -27.69 -6.83
C THR A 597 -28.50 -28.61 -5.60
N ASP A 598 -28.19 -28.08 -4.41
CA ASP A 598 -27.95 -28.86 -3.17
C ASP A 598 -26.94 -30.01 -3.37
N ARG A 599 -25.88 -29.77 -4.15
CA ARG A 599 -24.79 -30.73 -4.44
C ARG A 599 -25.23 -31.99 -5.21
N LYS A 600 -26.37 -31.96 -5.90
CA LYS A 600 -26.91 -33.13 -6.64
C LYS A 600 -26.40 -33.27 -8.06
N ASP A 601 -26.03 -32.17 -8.73
CA ASP A 601 -25.59 -32.19 -10.12
C ASP A 601 -24.06 -32.20 -10.26
N LYS A 602 -23.57 -32.84 -11.34
CA LYS A 602 -22.12 -32.86 -11.67
C LYS A 602 -21.57 -31.50 -12.11
N CYS A 603 -22.45 -30.54 -12.44
CA CYS A 603 -22.13 -29.15 -12.79
C CYS A 603 -20.94 -28.99 -13.77
N LEU A 604 -21.05 -29.66 -14.93
CA LEU A 604 -20.05 -29.58 -15.99
C LEU A 604 -20.12 -28.22 -16.69
N VAL A 605 -18.98 -27.55 -16.83
CA VAL A 605 -18.88 -26.20 -17.38
C VAL A 605 -17.77 -26.15 -18.43
N SER A 606 -18.07 -25.67 -19.63
CA SER A 606 -17.07 -25.45 -20.69
C SER A 606 -16.27 -24.17 -20.47
N SER A 607 -14.96 -24.20 -20.77
CA SER A 607 -14.05 -23.06 -20.68
C SER A 607 -14.18 -22.06 -21.83
N ASN A 608 -14.54 -22.54 -23.03
CA ASN A 608 -14.53 -21.74 -24.26
C ASN A 608 -15.36 -20.44 -24.17
N PRO A 609 -16.60 -20.44 -23.63
CA PRO A 609 -17.38 -19.20 -23.49
C PRO A 609 -16.67 -18.14 -22.62
N PHE A 610 -15.94 -18.57 -21.59
CA PHE A 610 -15.21 -17.64 -20.71
C PHE A 610 -13.92 -17.13 -21.35
N MET A 611 -13.22 -17.94 -22.14
CA MET A 611 -12.08 -17.47 -22.94
C MET A 611 -12.52 -16.41 -23.96
N ILE A 612 -13.64 -16.63 -24.65
CA ILE A 612 -14.24 -15.65 -25.57
C ILE A 612 -14.65 -14.39 -24.82
N GLY A 613 -15.32 -14.53 -23.67
CA GLY A 613 -15.72 -13.40 -22.84
C GLY A 613 -14.52 -12.55 -22.37
N PHE A 614 -13.44 -13.20 -21.91
CA PHE A 614 -12.21 -12.51 -21.56
C PHE A 614 -11.56 -11.83 -22.77
N GLY A 615 -11.54 -12.49 -23.93
CA GLY A 615 -11.08 -11.91 -25.19
C GLY A 615 -11.86 -10.65 -25.59
N ILE A 616 -13.19 -10.64 -25.44
CA ILE A 616 -14.04 -9.46 -25.68
C ILE A 616 -13.64 -8.30 -24.75
N ILE A 617 -13.43 -8.59 -23.46
CA ILE A 617 -12.96 -7.59 -22.49
C ILE A 617 -11.59 -7.04 -22.94
N GLN A 618 -10.67 -7.92 -23.35
CA GLN A 618 -9.34 -7.50 -23.81
C GLN A 618 -9.38 -6.69 -25.10
N ILE A 619 -10.29 -6.95 -26.03
CA ILE A 619 -10.46 -6.11 -27.23
C ILE A 619 -10.71 -4.65 -26.82
N VAL A 620 -11.50 -4.41 -25.77
CA VAL A 620 -11.80 -3.07 -25.26
C VAL A 620 -10.57 -2.46 -24.56
N PHE A 621 -9.98 -3.16 -23.59
CA PHE A 621 -8.87 -2.64 -22.81
C PHE A 621 -7.57 -2.49 -23.61
N SER A 622 -7.36 -3.34 -24.62
CA SER A 622 -6.22 -3.23 -25.53
C SER A 622 -6.25 -1.96 -26.39
N GLN A 623 -7.31 -1.16 -26.37
CA GLN A 623 -7.33 0.15 -27.03
C GLN A 623 -6.67 1.27 -26.22
N ILE A 624 -6.19 0.98 -24.99
CA ILE A 624 -5.41 1.95 -24.20
C ILE A 624 -4.11 2.27 -24.96
N PRO A 625 -3.78 3.56 -25.22
CA PRO A 625 -2.76 3.92 -26.21
C PRO A 625 -1.35 3.40 -25.90
N ASP A 626 -0.94 3.47 -24.64
CA ASP A 626 0.44 3.27 -24.20
C ASP A 626 0.52 2.69 -22.79
N PHE A 627 1.70 2.19 -22.43
CA PHE A 627 1.99 1.59 -21.12
C PHE A 627 1.76 2.58 -19.97
N HIS A 628 2.14 3.86 -20.13
CA HIS A 628 1.99 4.87 -19.09
C HIS A 628 0.51 5.07 -18.70
N LYS A 629 -0.41 5.09 -19.67
CA LYS A 629 -1.86 5.23 -19.43
C LYS A 629 -2.52 4.02 -18.76
N THR A 630 -1.81 2.89 -18.63
CA THR A 630 -2.31 1.71 -17.90
C THR A 630 -2.06 1.74 -16.39
N TRP A 631 -1.42 2.79 -15.86
CA TRP A 631 -1.01 2.88 -14.44
C TRP A 631 -2.13 2.56 -13.43
N TRP A 632 -3.35 3.07 -13.65
CA TRP A 632 -4.48 2.86 -12.74
C TRP A 632 -4.95 1.40 -12.77
N LEU A 633 -4.91 0.79 -13.95
CA LEU A 633 -5.29 -0.60 -14.16
C LEU A 633 -4.27 -1.54 -13.48
N SER A 634 -2.99 -1.18 -13.49
CA SER A 634 -1.96 -1.89 -12.72
C SER A 634 -2.15 -1.76 -11.22
N ILE A 635 -2.58 -0.61 -10.69
CA ILE A 635 -2.88 -0.50 -9.25
C ILE A 635 -4.05 -1.41 -8.87
N VAL A 636 -5.14 -1.38 -9.64
CA VAL A 636 -6.29 -2.27 -9.41
C VAL A 636 -5.86 -3.73 -9.46
N ALA A 637 -5.07 -4.10 -10.47
CA ALA A 637 -4.56 -5.45 -10.63
C ALA A 637 -3.66 -5.89 -9.47
N ALA A 638 -2.75 -5.03 -8.99
CA ALA A 638 -1.93 -5.30 -7.81
C ALA A 638 -2.79 -5.53 -6.56
N ILE A 639 -3.81 -4.71 -6.31
CA ILE A 639 -4.73 -4.87 -5.17
C ILE A 639 -5.46 -6.22 -5.26
N MET A 640 -6.01 -6.54 -6.43
CA MET A 640 -6.71 -7.81 -6.66
C MET A 640 -5.77 -9.02 -6.49
N SER A 641 -4.51 -8.87 -6.90
CA SER A 641 -3.47 -9.90 -6.75
C SER A 641 -3.23 -10.29 -5.29
N PHE A 642 -3.14 -9.28 -4.41
CA PHE A 642 -3.02 -9.51 -2.98
C PHE A 642 -4.31 -10.04 -2.39
N ALA A 643 -5.48 -9.54 -2.83
CA ALA A 643 -6.77 -9.98 -2.32
C ALA A 643 -6.95 -11.50 -2.49
N TYR A 644 -6.80 -12.04 -3.71
CA TYR A 644 -6.98 -13.47 -3.90
C TYR A 644 -5.85 -14.30 -3.27
N SER A 645 -4.62 -13.77 -3.21
CA SER A 645 -3.49 -14.49 -2.58
C SER A 645 -3.68 -14.60 -1.07
N ILE A 646 -4.14 -13.54 -0.41
CA ILE A 646 -4.49 -13.54 1.02
C ILE A 646 -5.67 -14.47 1.29
N ILE A 647 -6.71 -14.44 0.44
CA ILE A 647 -7.85 -15.35 0.58
C ILE A 647 -7.40 -16.79 0.40
N GLY A 648 -6.64 -17.11 -0.64
CA GLY A 648 -6.10 -18.46 -0.88
C GLY A 648 -5.22 -18.96 0.26
N LEU A 649 -4.36 -18.09 0.81
CA LEU A 649 -3.58 -18.38 2.00
C LEU A 649 -4.46 -18.66 3.23
N ALA A 650 -5.45 -17.81 3.49
CA ALA A 650 -6.38 -17.97 4.61
C ALA A 650 -7.20 -19.26 4.49
N LEU A 651 -7.67 -19.60 3.29
CA LEU A 651 -8.35 -20.86 3.00
C LEU A 651 -7.43 -22.06 3.21
N GLY A 652 -6.16 -21.97 2.78
CA GLY A 652 -5.15 -23.01 3.03
C GLY A 652 -4.91 -23.23 4.53
N ILE A 653 -4.71 -22.15 5.30
CA ILE A 653 -4.56 -22.21 6.76
C ILE A 653 -5.81 -22.82 7.40
N ALA A 654 -7.00 -22.37 7.00
CA ALA A 654 -8.25 -22.87 7.52
C ALA A 654 -8.45 -24.36 7.20
N LYS A 655 -8.02 -24.81 6.02
CA LYS A 655 -8.08 -26.22 5.64
C LYS A 655 -7.12 -27.08 6.46
N VAL A 656 -5.89 -26.61 6.69
CA VAL A 656 -4.93 -27.30 7.57
C VAL A 656 -5.43 -27.36 9.01
N ALA A 657 -6.05 -26.28 9.50
CA ALA A 657 -6.67 -26.26 10.82
C ALA A 657 -7.85 -27.24 10.93
N GLU A 658 -8.65 -27.39 9.88
CA GLU A 658 -9.75 -28.36 9.79
C GLU A 658 -9.23 -29.81 9.79
N THR A 659 -8.19 -30.11 9.01
CA THR A 659 -7.62 -31.46 8.92
C THR A 659 -6.73 -31.83 10.10
N GLY A 660 -6.30 -30.86 10.91
CA GLY A 660 -5.40 -31.03 12.05
C GLY A 660 -4.00 -31.54 11.68
N THR A 661 -3.66 -31.58 10.40
CA THR A 661 -2.44 -32.20 9.87
C THR A 661 -1.92 -31.43 8.66
N PHE A 662 -0.59 -31.32 8.58
CA PHE A 662 0.11 -30.84 7.39
C PHE A 662 0.29 -32.01 6.42
N LYS A 663 -0.33 -31.94 5.23
CA LYS A 663 -0.15 -32.95 4.18
C LYS A 663 1.18 -32.76 3.44
N GLY A 664 1.44 -33.67 2.51
CA GLY A 664 2.63 -33.66 1.66
C GLY A 664 3.79 -34.48 2.21
N SER A 665 4.89 -34.51 1.44
CA SER A 665 6.06 -35.34 1.65
C SER A 665 7.34 -34.53 1.45
N LEU A 666 8.47 -35.02 1.98
CA LEU A 666 9.76 -34.33 1.87
C LEU A 666 10.20 -34.13 0.41
N THR A 667 9.86 -35.06 -0.48
CA THR A 667 10.29 -35.10 -1.89
C THR A 667 9.14 -34.93 -2.89
N GLY A 668 7.95 -34.55 -2.40
CA GLY A 668 6.77 -34.35 -3.23
C GLY A 668 6.00 -35.64 -3.51
N ILE A 669 5.27 -35.67 -4.62
CA ILE A 669 4.51 -36.84 -5.09
C ILE A 669 5.41 -38.08 -5.15
N ARG A 670 4.96 -39.20 -4.58
CA ARG A 670 5.74 -40.44 -4.49
C ARG A 670 5.66 -41.27 -5.78
N ILE A 671 6.77 -41.94 -6.09
CA ILE A 671 6.83 -42.97 -7.15
C ILE A 671 5.90 -44.12 -6.72
N GLY A 672 4.96 -44.50 -7.61
CA GLY A 672 3.89 -45.46 -7.32
C GLY A 672 2.49 -44.83 -7.32
N ALA A 673 2.36 -43.55 -6.99
CA ALA A 673 1.14 -42.77 -7.28
C ALA A 673 1.14 -42.25 -8.73
N VAL A 674 2.33 -41.95 -9.26
CA VAL A 674 2.62 -41.63 -10.65
C VAL A 674 3.78 -42.48 -11.16
N SER A 675 3.95 -42.59 -12.47
CA SER A 675 5.12 -43.26 -13.05
C SER A 675 6.41 -42.46 -12.78
N GLU A 676 7.56 -43.14 -12.83
CA GLU A 676 8.86 -42.47 -12.68
C GLU A 676 9.06 -41.36 -13.72
N THR A 677 8.63 -41.60 -14.95
CA THR A 677 8.71 -40.62 -16.04
C THR A 677 7.83 -39.41 -15.78
N ASP A 678 6.58 -39.62 -15.32
CA ASP A 678 5.65 -38.52 -15.03
C ASP A 678 6.16 -37.68 -13.85
N LYS A 679 6.79 -38.31 -12.85
CA LYS A 679 7.44 -37.59 -11.75
C LYS A 679 8.58 -36.70 -12.25
N VAL A 680 9.43 -37.20 -13.14
CA VAL A 680 10.53 -36.42 -13.72
C VAL A 680 10.00 -35.25 -14.53
N TRP A 681 9.03 -35.49 -15.43
CA TRP A 681 8.41 -34.42 -16.23
C TRP A 681 7.73 -33.36 -15.35
N GLY A 682 6.99 -33.79 -14.32
CA GLY A 682 6.35 -32.89 -13.36
C GLY A 682 7.35 -32.03 -12.58
N VAL A 683 8.47 -32.59 -12.11
CA VAL A 683 9.53 -31.81 -11.44
C VAL A 683 10.14 -30.79 -12.39
N LEU A 684 10.49 -31.20 -13.61
CA LEU A 684 11.10 -30.32 -14.60
C LEU A 684 10.15 -29.20 -15.02
N GLN A 685 8.88 -29.51 -15.29
CA GLN A 685 7.85 -28.52 -15.55
C GLN A 685 7.65 -27.57 -14.37
N GLY A 686 7.65 -28.09 -13.14
CA GLY A 686 7.56 -27.29 -11.91
C GLY A 686 8.70 -26.26 -11.77
N LEU A 687 9.92 -26.56 -12.26
CA LEU A 687 10.99 -25.56 -12.36
C LEU A 687 10.60 -24.42 -13.31
N GLY A 688 9.96 -24.73 -14.43
CA GLY A 688 9.42 -23.76 -15.37
C GLY A 688 8.31 -22.90 -14.76
N ASP A 689 7.39 -23.50 -14.01
CA ASP A 689 6.30 -22.77 -13.34
C ASP A 689 6.83 -21.76 -12.32
N ILE A 690 7.82 -22.17 -11.50
CA ILE A 690 8.48 -21.25 -10.56
C ILE A 690 9.26 -20.18 -11.34
N ALA A 691 9.96 -20.54 -12.41
CA ALA A 691 10.68 -19.59 -13.25
C ALA A 691 9.74 -18.52 -13.85
N PHE A 692 8.57 -18.94 -14.33
CA PHE A 692 7.52 -18.06 -14.82
C PHE A 692 7.02 -17.12 -13.72
N ALA A 693 6.79 -17.64 -12.51
CA ALA A 693 6.32 -16.84 -11.39
C ALA A 693 7.25 -15.66 -11.05
N TYR A 694 8.56 -15.77 -11.29
CA TYR A 694 9.51 -14.67 -11.08
C TYR A 694 9.87 -13.88 -12.36
N SER A 695 9.24 -14.18 -13.49
CA SER A 695 9.59 -13.58 -14.78
C SER A 695 8.90 -12.24 -15.00
N TYR A 696 9.63 -11.13 -14.90
CA TYR A 696 9.18 -9.80 -15.35
C TYR A 696 10.28 -8.98 -16.04
N SER A 697 11.51 -9.51 -16.12
CA SER A 697 12.68 -8.84 -16.69
C SER A 697 12.44 -8.33 -18.12
N GLN A 698 11.61 -9.04 -18.88
CA GLN A 698 11.23 -8.73 -20.26
C GLN A 698 10.40 -7.44 -20.44
N ILE A 699 9.91 -6.85 -19.36
CA ILE A 699 9.24 -5.54 -19.37
C ILE A 699 9.87 -4.56 -18.37
N LEU A 700 11.03 -4.91 -17.78
CA LEU A 700 11.66 -4.15 -16.71
C LEU A 700 12.09 -2.76 -17.19
N ILE A 701 12.66 -2.68 -18.39
CA ILE A 701 13.13 -1.42 -18.97
C ILE A 701 11.96 -0.49 -19.30
N GLU A 702 10.87 -1.05 -19.83
CA GLU A 702 9.62 -0.33 -20.12
C GLU A 702 8.96 0.18 -18.83
N ILE A 703 8.98 -0.61 -17.74
CA ILE A 703 8.55 -0.14 -16.40
C ILE A 703 9.47 0.99 -15.92
N GLN A 704 10.78 0.82 -16.05
CA GLN A 704 11.77 1.79 -15.62
C GLN A 704 11.68 3.12 -16.38
N ASP A 705 11.23 3.10 -17.63
CA ASP A 705 11.03 4.29 -18.44
C ASP A 705 9.92 5.22 -17.90
N THR A 706 8.98 4.68 -17.12
CA THR A 706 7.91 5.46 -16.46
C THR A 706 8.36 6.20 -15.20
N ILE A 707 9.58 5.96 -14.73
CA ILE A 707 10.08 6.48 -13.45
C ILE A 707 10.49 7.95 -13.57
N LYS A 708 10.05 8.77 -12.61
CA LYS A 708 10.49 10.16 -12.51
C LYS A 708 11.96 10.24 -12.09
N SER A 709 12.71 11.15 -12.69
CA SER A 709 14.10 11.48 -12.34
C SER A 709 14.23 13.00 -12.14
N PRO A 710 14.91 13.49 -11.09
CA PRO A 710 15.69 12.76 -10.05
C PRO A 710 14.85 12.15 -8.90
N PRO A 711 15.38 11.14 -8.14
CA PRO A 711 16.69 10.47 -8.28
C PRO A 711 16.75 9.55 -9.50
N SER A 712 17.94 9.02 -9.84
CA SER A 712 18.12 8.20 -11.05
C SER A 712 17.14 7.03 -11.14
N GLU A 713 16.66 6.78 -12.35
CA GLU A 713 15.65 5.76 -12.67
C GLU A 713 16.12 4.38 -12.20
N ALA A 714 17.42 4.07 -12.40
CA ALA A 714 18.05 2.82 -11.96
C ALA A 714 18.02 2.63 -10.43
N LYS A 715 18.24 3.71 -9.66
CA LYS A 715 18.21 3.64 -8.19
C LYS A 715 16.79 3.35 -7.70
N THR A 716 15.81 4.05 -8.24
CA THR A 716 14.39 3.84 -7.95
C THR A 716 13.96 2.44 -8.36
N MET A 717 14.35 1.97 -9.56
CA MET A 717 14.01 0.65 -10.08
C MET A 717 14.59 -0.48 -9.23
N LYS A 718 15.87 -0.40 -8.85
CA LYS A 718 16.50 -1.40 -7.96
C LYS A 718 15.81 -1.49 -6.61
N LYS A 719 15.38 -0.36 -6.07
CA LYS A 719 14.65 -0.31 -4.80
C LYS A 719 13.25 -0.92 -4.96
N ALA A 720 12.54 -0.55 -6.02
CA ALA A 720 11.24 -1.14 -6.34
C ALA A 720 11.33 -2.65 -6.55
N ALA A 721 12.31 -3.14 -7.32
CA ALA A 721 12.56 -4.56 -7.53
C ALA A 721 12.85 -5.30 -6.22
N LYS A 722 13.65 -4.73 -5.32
CA LYS A 722 13.94 -5.33 -4.01
C LYS A 722 12.67 -5.48 -3.16
N ILE A 723 11.85 -4.44 -3.07
CA ILE A 723 10.60 -4.46 -2.31
C ILE A 723 9.63 -5.47 -2.94
N SER A 724 9.40 -5.34 -4.25
CA SER A 724 8.44 -6.18 -4.96
C SER A 724 8.83 -7.64 -4.89
N ILE A 725 10.06 -8.02 -5.26
CA ILE A 725 10.51 -9.41 -5.21
C ILE A 725 10.48 -9.93 -3.77
N GLY A 726 10.90 -9.14 -2.77
CA GLY A 726 10.81 -9.56 -1.37
C GLY A 726 9.37 -9.88 -0.94
N VAL A 727 8.44 -8.97 -1.23
CA VAL A 727 7.01 -9.15 -0.93
C VAL A 727 6.43 -10.35 -1.69
N THR A 728 6.65 -10.44 -3.00
CA THR A 728 6.13 -11.54 -3.81
C THR A 728 6.70 -12.88 -3.36
N THR A 729 7.99 -12.99 -3.08
CA THR A 729 8.62 -14.22 -2.58
C THR A 729 8.00 -14.68 -1.26
N THR A 730 7.76 -13.76 -0.32
CA THR A 730 7.07 -14.08 0.93
C THR A 730 5.67 -14.62 0.66
N PHE A 731 4.87 -13.92 -0.16
CA PHE A 731 3.51 -14.37 -0.49
C PHE A 731 3.48 -15.70 -1.25
N TYR A 732 4.41 -15.89 -2.18
CA TYR A 732 4.57 -17.09 -2.98
C TYR A 732 4.89 -18.28 -2.12
N MET A 733 5.87 -18.14 -1.22
CA MET A 733 6.20 -19.18 -0.25
C MET A 733 4.98 -19.49 0.61
N LEU A 734 4.32 -18.49 1.19
CA LEU A 734 3.13 -18.71 2.02
C LEU A 734 2.01 -19.45 1.26
N CYS A 735 1.69 -19.03 0.04
CA CYS A 735 0.63 -19.66 -0.77
C CYS A 735 1.03 -21.07 -1.23
N GLY A 736 2.27 -21.26 -1.69
CA GLY A 736 2.79 -22.57 -2.09
C GLY A 736 2.86 -23.54 -0.92
N PHE A 737 3.38 -23.10 0.23
CA PHE A 737 3.44 -23.90 1.46
C PHE A 737 2.07 -24.26 1.98
N MET A 738 1.17 -23.29 2.16
CA MET A 738 -0.16 -23.58 2.73
C MET A 738 -1.05 -24.32 1.74
N GLY A 739 -0.90 -24.09 0.43
CA GLY A 739 -1.53 -24.91 -0.58
C GLY A 739 -1.06 -26.37 -0.53
N TYR A 740 0.25 -26.60 -0.43
CA TYR A 740 0.78 -27.96 -0.31
C TYR A 740 0.42 -28.62 1.03
N ALA A 741 0.41 -27.86 2.13
CA ALA A 741 -0.05 -28.34 3.43
C ALA A 741 -1.53 -28.77 3.41
N ALA A 742 -2.38 -28.04 2.68
CA ALA A 742 -3.81 -28.29 2.61
C ALA A 742 -4.14 -29.51 1.73
N PHE A 743 -3.45 -29.65 0.59
CA PHE A 743 -3.81 -30.64 -0.45
C PHE A 743 -2.82 -31.80 -0.59
N GLY A 744 -1.56 -31.65 -0.19
CA GLY A 744 -0.53 -32.67 -0.36
C GLY A 744 -0.28 -32.97 -1.83
N ASP A 745 -0.20 -34.25 -2.18
CA ASP A 745 0.08 -34.71 -3.55
C ASP A 745 -1.05 -34.34 -4.54
N ASP A 746 -2.25 -34.04 -4.04
CA ASP A 746 -3.42 -33.60 -4.82
C ASP A 746 -3.50 -32.08 -5.02
N ALA A 747 -2.40 -31.34 -4.79
CA ALA A 747 -2.42 -29.88 -4.94
C ALA A 747 -2.78 -29.48 -6.38
N PRO A 748 -3.80 -28.62 -6.56
CA PRO A 748 -4.28 -28.27 -7.89
C PRO A 748 -3.33 -27.32 -8.61
N GLY A 749 -3.29 -27.38 -9.94
CA GLY A 749 -2.52 -26.45 -10.78
C GLY A 749 -2.95 -24.99 -10.65
N ASN A 750 -4.20 -24.73 -10.23
CA ASN A 750 -4.62 -23.43 -9.73
C ASN A 750 -5.08 -23.57 -8.29
N LEU A 751 -4.32 -22.99 -7.35
CA LEU A 751 -4.56 -23.06 -5.90
C LEU A 751 -6.04 -22.91 -5.51
N LEU A 752 -6.75 -21.93 -6.08
CA LEU A 752 -8.13 -21.64 -5.70
C LEU A 752 -9.15 -22.68 -6.16
N THR A 753 -8.83 -23.46 -7.20
CA THR A 753 -9.74 -24.49 -7.69
C THR A 753 -9.90 -25.65 -6.70
N GLY A 754 -8.91 -25.88 -5.83
CA GLY A 754 -9.00 -26.87 -4.76
C GLY A 754 -9.98 -26.49 -3.66
N PHE A 755 -10.35 -25.20 -3.56
CA PHE A 755 -11.30 -24.69 -2.57
C PHE A 755 -12.71 -24.47 -3.15
N GLY A 756 -13.00 -24.86 -4.39
CA GLY A 756 -14.30 -24.60 -5.04
C GLY A 756 -15.54 -25.13 -4.30
N PHE A 757 -15.33 -26.02 -3.32
CA PHE A 757 -16.36 -26.64 -2.47
C PHE A 757 -16.26 -26.23 -0.99
N TYR A 758 -15.45 -25.21 -0.68
CA TYR A 758 -15.18 -24.75 0.68
C TYR A 758 -16.28 -23.78 1.15
N ASP A 759 -16.75 -23.94 2.40
CA ASP A 759 -17.71 -23.03 3.01
C ASP A 759 -16.98 -21.98 3.88
N PRO A 760 -17.19 -20.66 3.68
CA PRO A 760 -18.20 -20.08 2.80
C PRO A 760 -17.73 -19.90 1.34
N TYR A 761 -18.51 -20.43 0.39
CA TYR A 761 -18.20 -20.43 -1.04
C TYR A 761 -18.11 -19.03 -1.66
N TRP A 762 -18.86 -18.05 -1.14
CA TRP A 762 -18.80 -16.66 -1.63
C TRP A 762 -17.39 -16.06 -1.52
N LEU A 763 -16.58 -16.52 -0.55
CA LEU A 763 -15.21 -16.05 -0.38
C LEU A 763 -14.30 -16.57 -1.50
N VAL A 764 -14.53 -17.82 -1.94
CA VAL A 764 -13.83 -18.45 -3.07
C VAL A 764 -14.24 -17.78 -4.39
N ASP A 765 -15.52 -17.42 -4.53
CA ASP A 765 -16.02 -16.67 -5.69
C ASP A 765 -15.39 -15.28 -5.79
N ILE A 766 -15.29 -14.54 -4.68
CA ILE A 766 -14.61 -13.24 -4.64
C ILE A 766 -13.14 -13.38 -5.05
N ALA A 767 -12.45 -14.42 -4.57
CA ALA A 767 -11.05 -14.64 -4.90
C ALA A 767 -10.85 -14.97 -6.38
N ASN A 768 -11.71 -15.80 -6.98
CA ASN A 768 -11.67 -16.07 -8.41
C ASN A 768 -12.06 -14.85 -9.27
N ALA A 769 -13.02 -14.03 -8.82
CA ALA A 769 -13.36 -12.78 -9.50
C ALA A 769 -12.19 -11.79 -9.46
N ALA A 770 -11.49 -11.71 -8.33
CA ALA A 770 -10.28 -10.91 -8.18
C ALA A 770 -9.16 -11.37 -9.14
N ILE A 771 -8.96 -12.69 -9.34
CA ILE A 771 -8.03 -13.21 -10.36
C ILE A 771 -8.41 -12.66 -11.75
N VAL A 772 -9.68 -12.75 -12.13
CA VAL A 772 -10.13 -12.28 -13.46
C VAL A 772 -9.85 -10.79 -13.64
N ILE A 773 -10.19 -9.97 -12.66
CA ILE A 773 -9.94 -8.51 -12.70
C ILE A 773 -8.44 -8.21 -12.79
N HIS A 774 -7.61 -8.91 -12.01
CA HIS A 774 -6.16 -8.77 -12.08
C HIS A 774 -5.63 -9.13 -13.46
N LEU A 775 -6.02 -10.28 -14.01
CA LEU A 775 -5.55 -10.73 -15.32
C LEU A 775 -5.96 -9.76 -16.44
N VAL A 776 -7.04 -8.98 -16.28
CA VAL A 776 -7.34 -7.86 -17.20
C VAL A 776 -6.19 -6.86 -17.23
N GLY A 777 -5.71 -6.41 -16.06
CA GLY A 777 -4.60 -5.47 -15.98
C GLY A 777 -3.24 -6.05 -16.32
N ALA A 778 -2.94 -7.28 -15.87
CA ALA A 778 -1.68 -7.94 -16.18
C ALA A 778 -1.54 -8.18 -17.70
N TYR A 779 -2.61 -8.57 -18.39
CA TYR A 779 -2.60 -8.70 -19.85
C TYR A 779 -2.16 -7.40 -20.54
N GLN A 780 -2.68 -6.25 -20.09
CA GLN A 780 -2.31 -4.96 -20.67
C GLN A 780 -0.84 -4.63 -20.42
N VAL A 781 -0.33 -4.88 -19.21
CA VAL A 781 1.08 -4.67 -18.87
C VAL A 781 2.02 -5.46 -19.83
N TYR A 782 1.68 -6.70 -20.17
CA TYR A 782 2.50 -7.53 -21.07
C TYR A 782 2.23 -7.30 -22.57
N ALA A 783 1.02 -6.90 -22.96
CA ALA A 783 0.67 -6.70 -24.37
C ALA A 783 1.17 -5.36 -24.94
N GLN A 784 1.25 -4.31 -24.12
CA GLN A 784 1.59 -2.96 -24.58
C GLN A 784 2.98 -2.85 -25.25
N PRO A 785 4.06 -3.49 -24.75
CA PRO A 785 5.36 -3.45 -25.44
C PRO A 785 5.32 -4.10 -26.84
N LEU A 786 4.56 -5.19 -26.98
CA LEU A 786 4.35 -5.86 -28.27
C LEU A 786 3.55 -4.94 -29.21
N PHE A 787 2.53 -4.26 -28.68
CA PHE A 787 1.74 -3.31 -29.46
C PHE A 787 2.55 -2.12 -29.96
N ALA A 788 3.33 -1.52 -29.07
CA ALA A 788 4.23 -0.42 -29.42
C ALA A 788 5.24 -0.84 -30.50
N PHE A 789 5.76 -2.07 -30.46
CA PHE A 789 6.68 -2.58 -31.47
C PHE A 789 6.04 -2.67 -32.87
N VAL A 790 4.87 -3.32 -32.97
CA VAL A 790 4.17 -3.50 -34.25
C VAL A 790 3.74 -2.15 -34.83
N GLU A 791 3.20 -1.26 -33.99
CA GLU A 791 2.76 0.09 -34.40
C GLU A 791 3.94 0.96 -34.85
N LYS A 792 5.04 0.98 -34.11
CA LYS A 792 6.25 1.73 -34.50
C LYS A 792 6.84 1.21 -35.81
N TRP A 793 6.84 -0.11 -36.01
CA TRP A 793 7.28 -0.72 -37.27
C TRP A 793 6.36 -0.35 -38.43
N ALA A 794 5.05 -0.47 -38.25
CA ALA A 794 4.05 -0.16 -39.27
C ALA A 794 4.12 1.31 -39.69
N SER A 795 4.24 2.23 -38.72
CA SER A 795 4.32 3.67 -38.97
C SER A 795 5.63 4.10 -39.64
N LYS A 796 6.73 3.40 -39.37
CA LYS A 796 7.98 3.60 -40.11
C LYS A 796 7.89 3.11 -41.55
N ARG A 797 7.17 2.01 -41.79
CA ARG A 797 7.01 1.41 -43.13
C ARG A 797 5.96 2.14 -43.98
N TRP A 798 4.90 2.63 -43.34
CA TRP A 798 3.75 3.30 -43.94
C TRP A 798 3.40 4.57 -43.14
N PRO A 799 3.98 5.74 -43.47
CA PRO A 799 3.85 6.97 -42.68
C PRO A 799 2.42 7.52 -42.47
N LYS A 800 1.42 6.99 -43.19
CA LYS A 800 0.00 7.40 -43.08
C LYS A 800 -0.87 6.40 -42.32
N VAL A 801 -0.32 5.28 -41.84
CA VAL A 801 -1.09 4.19 -41.21
C VAL A 801 -1.62 4.57 -39.82
N ASP A 802 -0.90 5.44 -39.10
CA ASP A 802 -1.24 5.93 -37.75
C ASP A 802 -1.98 7.27 -37.75
N LYS A 803 -2.79 7.54 -38.79
CA LYS A 803 -3.66 8.73 -38.76
C LYS A 803 -4.69 8.60 -37.64
N GLU A 804 -4.62 9.51 -36.68
CA GLU A 804 -5.59 9.62 -35.59
C GLU A 804 -6.79 10.49 -36.00
N TYR A 805 -8.00 9.97 -35.80
CA TYR A 805 -9.26 10.68 -36.00
C TYR A 805 -9.85 11.02 -34.64
N LYS A 806 -10.18 12.30 -34.40
CA LYS A 806 -10.82 12.74 -33.16
C LYS A 806 -12.31 12.40 -33.22
N VAL A 807 -12.72 11.42 -32.43
CA VAL A 807 -14.13 11.05 -32.29
C VAL A 807 -14.70 11.76 -31.06
N PRO A 808 -15.76 12.58 -31.21
CA PRO A 808 -16.44 13.18 -30.07
C PRO A 808 -17.24 12.09 -29.34
N ILE A 809 -16.95 11.89 -28.06
CA ILE A 809 -17.72 11.01 -27.18
C ILE A 809 -18.65 11.91 -26.33
N PRO A 810 -19.98 11.74 -26.38
CA PRO A 810 -20.90 12.54 -25.55
C PRO A 810 -20.53 12.45 -24.06
N GLY A 811 -20.21 13.60 -23.45
CA GLY A 811 -19.88 13.70 -22.02
C GLY A 811 -18.42 13.43 -21.63
N PHE A 812 -17.52 13.13 -22.59
CA PHE A 812 -16.09 12.89 -22.34
C PHE A 812 -15.19 13.71 -23.28
N ALA A 813 -13.89 13.75 -22.99
CA ALA A 813 -12.90 14.35 -23.88
C ALA A 813 -12.85 13.61 -25.24
N HIS A 814 -12.45 14.33 -26.30
CA HIS A 814 -12.26 13.76 -27.63
C HIS A 814 -11.32 12.54 -27.58
N TYR A 815 -11.73 11.42 -28.19
CA TYR A 815 -10.93 10.21 -28.28
C TYR A 815 -10.19 10.16 -29.61
N ASN A 816 -8.86 9.98 -29.56
CA ASN A 816 -8.02 9.84 -30.74
C ASN A 816 -8.04 8.38 -31.21
N LEU A 817 -8.83 8.09 -32.25
CA LEU A 817 -8.98 6.75 -32.80
C LEU A 817 -8.01 6.54 -33.97
N SER A 818 -7.14 5.53 -33.88
CA SER A 818 -6.34 5.01 -35.00
C SER A 818 -7.03 3.74 -35.55
N PRO A 819 -7.52 3.73 -36.80
CA PRO A 819 -8.15 2.54 -37.39
C PRO A 819 -7.21 1.34 -37.44
N PHE A 820 -5.91 1.59 -37.68
CA PHE A 820 -4.90 0.54 -37.67
C PHE A 820 -4.74 -0.08 -36.27
N ARG A 821 -4.60 0.76 -35.24
CA ARG A 821 -4.52 0.32 -33.84
C ARG A 821 -5.73 -0.55 -33.47
N LEU A 822 -6.94 -0.07 -33.81
CA LEU A 822 -8.18 -0.78 -33.52
C LEU A 822 -8.21 -2.16 -34.19
N VAL A 823 -7.97 -2.23 -35.50
CA VAL A 823 -8.06 -3.47 -36.27
C VAL A 823 -6.99 -4.47 -35.84
N TRP A 824 -5.72 -4.07 -35.82
CA TRP A 824 -4.64 -5.02 -35.60
C TRP A 824 -4.65 -5.55 -34.14
N ARG A 825 -4.88 -4.69 -33.13
CA ARG A 825 -4.97 -5.15 -31.74
C ARG A 825 -6.18 -6.07 -31.52
N THR A 826 -7.29 -5.82 -32.22
CA THR A 826 -8.45 -6.73 -32.19
C THR A 826 -8.10 -8.09 -32.79
N VAL A 827 -7.45 -8.11 -33.95
CA VAL A 827 -6.98 -9.36 -34.60
C VAL A 827 -6.01 -10.11 -33.69
N PHE A 828 -5.08 -9.41 -33.04
CA PHE A 828 -4.16 -10.00 -32.07
C PHE A 828 -4.92 -10.73 -30.96
N VAL A 829 -5.87 -10.06 -30.31
CA VAL A 829 -6.63 -10.66 -29.20
C VAL A 829 -7.44 -11.86 -29.69
N ILE A 830 -8.09 -11.78 -30.85
CA ILE A 830 -8.83 -12.91 -31.45
C ILE A 830 -7.91 -14.12 -31.64
N ILE A 831 -6.73 -13.93 -32.22
CA ILE A 831 -5.77 -15.01 -32.44
C ILE A 831 -5.30 -15.60 -31.11
N THR A 832 -4.97 -14.75 -30.12
CA THR A 832 -4.62 -15.19 -28.76
C THR A 832 -5.72 -16.05 -28.14
N THR A 833 -6.98 -15.64 -28.25
CA THR A 833 -8.13 -16.40 -27.74
C THR A 833 -8.29 -17.74 -28.46
N ILE A 834 -8.11 -17.79 -29.78
CA ILE A 834 -8.16 -19.05 -30.55
C ILE A 834 -7.05 -20.01 -30.09
N VAL A 835 -5.82 -19.52 -29.93
CA VAL A 835 -4.71 -20.35 -29.45
C VAL A 835 -4.96 -20.85 -28.02
N ALA A 836 -5.51 -20.01 -27.14
CA ALA A 836 -5.89 -20.42 -25.78
C ALA A 836 -6.96 -21.54 -25.77
N MET A 837 -7.92 -21.50 -26.72
CA MET A 837 -8.92 -22.56 -26.87
C MET A 837 -8.35 -23.87 -27.44
N LEU A 838 -7.29 -23.80 -28.24
CA LEU A 838 -6.63 -24.98 -28.82
C LEU A 838 -5.72 -25.70 -27.81
N LEU A 839 -5.12 -24.96 -26.88
CA LEU A 839 -4.12 -25.47 -25.92
C LEU A 839 -4.45 -25.02 -24.48
N PRO A 840 -5.54 -25.51 -23.86
CA PRO A 840 -5.98 -25.05 -22.54
C PRO A 840 -5.18 -25.65 -21.37
N PHE A 841 -3.89 -25.95 -21.55
CA PHE A 841 -3.03 -26.62 -20.57
C PHE A 841 -2.31 -25.59 -19.69
N PHE A 842 -2.93 -25.22 -18.58
CA PHE A 842 -2.48 -24.08 -17.77
C PHE A 842 -1.01 -24.19 -17.32
N ASN A 843 -0.67 -25.21 -16.51
CA ASN A 843 0.70 -25.36 -16.00
C ASN A 843 1.71 -25.63 -17.12
N ASP A 844 1.32 -26.37 -18.15
CA ASP A 844 2.24 -26.73 -19.24
C ASP A 844 2.69 -25.49 -20.02
N ILE A 845 1.74 -24.61 -20.33
CA ILE A 845 2.01 -23.34 -21.00
C ILE A 845 2.84 -22.43 -20.09
N LEU A 846 2.52 -22.32 -18.79
CA LEU A 846 3.32 -21.52 -17.87
C LEU A 846 4.75 -22.05 -17.73
N GLY A 847 4.92 -23.36 -17.57
CA GLY A 847 6.23 -24.00 -17.49
C GLY A 847 7.09 -23.73 -18.70
N LEU A 848 6.51 -23.83 -19.91
CA LEU A 848 7.20 -23.54 -21.16
C LEU A 848 7.58 -22.05 -21.27
N LEU A 849 6.68 -21.14 -20.90
CA LEU A 849 6.96 -19.69 -20.91
C LEU A 849 8.03 -19.30 -19.89
N GLY A 850 8.01 -19.90 -18.71
CA GLY A 850 9.04 -19.74 -17.71
C GLY A 850 10.39 -20.21 -18.24
N ALA A 851 10.44 -21.39 -18.85
CA ALA A 851 11.66 -21.94 -19.44
C ALA A 851 12.24 -21.04 -20.55
N LEU A 852 11.40 -20.62 -21.50
CA LEU A 852 11.79 -19.79 -22.64
C LEU A 852 12.14 -18.35 -22.25
N GLY A 853 11.56 -17.81 -21.19
CA GLY A 853 11.82 -16.45 -20.74
C GLY A 853 13.00 -16.35 -19.78
N PHE A 854 13.14 -17.31 -18.86
CA PHE A 854 14.03 -17.20 -17.72
C PHE A 854 15.51 -17.05 -18.10
N TRP A 855 16.11 -18.04 -18.75
CA TRP A 855 17.52 -17.93 -19.13
C TRP A 855 17.78 -16.76 -20.09
N PRO A 856 17.16 -16.66 -21.27
CA PRO A 856 17.56 -15.65 -22.24
C PRO A 856 17.25 -14.22 -21.77
N LEU A 857 16.03 -13.96 -21.27
CA LEU A 857 15.56 -12.60 -20.95
C LEU A 857 15.89 -12.19 -19.50
N SER A 858 15.72 -13.10 -18.54
CA SER A 858 15.93 -12.77 -17.12
C SER A 858 17.37 -12.96 -16.64
N VAL A 859 18.22 -13.70 -17.37
CA VAL A 859 19.60 -13.97 -16.93
C VAL A 859 20.65 -13.56 -17.97
N PHE A 860 20.63 -14.14 -19.16
CA PHE A 860 21.65 -13.99 -20.19
C PHE A 860 21.82 -12.54 -20.64
N PHE A 861 20.75 -11.89 -21.12
CA PHE A 861 20.85 -10.51 -21.59
C PHE A 861 21.28 -9.52 -20.48
N PRO A 862 20.68 -9.54 -19.27
CA PRO A 862 21.15 -8.70 -18.16
C PRO A 862 22.63 -8.89 -17.82
N VAL A 863 23.10 -10.14 -17.79
CA VAL A 863 24.50 -10.48 -17.50
C VAL A 863 25.44 -9.97 -18.60
N GLU A 864 25.16 -10.30 -19.87
CA GLU A 864 26.02 -9.91 -20.99
C GLU A 864 26.05 -8.39 -21.20
N MET A 865 24.89 -7.73 -21.09
CA MET A 865 24.82 -6.27 -21.14
C MET A 865 25.64 -5.63 -20.03
N SER A 866 25.55 -6.16 -18.80
CA SER A 866 26.32 -5.65 -17.67
C SER A 866 27.82 -5.85 -17.82
N ILE A 867 28.26 -7.02 -18.30
CA ILE A 867 29.68 -7.31 -18.59
C ILE A 867 30.22 -6.29 -19.59
N LYS A 868 29.49 -6.06 -20.68
CA LYS A 868 29.93 -5.15 -21.75
C LYS A 868 29.91 -3.68 -21.31
N GLN A 869 28.85 -3.26 -20.64
CA GLN A 869 28.69 -1.87 -20.20
C GLN A 869 29.66 -1.49 -19.08
N LYS A 870 29.85 -2.36 -18.09
CA LYS A 870 30.81 -2.13 -16.98
C LYS A 870 32.25 -2.51 -17.34
N LYS A 871 32.50 -2.93 -18.59
CA LYS A 871 33.80 -3.36 -19.11
C LYS A 871 34.49 -4.37 -18.19
N ILE A 872 33.73 -5.36 -17.70
CA ILE A 872 34.24 -6.36 -16.76
C ILE A 872 35.32 -7.21 -17.47
N PRO A 873 36.55 -7.31 -16.93
CA PRO A 873 37.61 -8.10 -17.56
C PRO A 873 37.23 -9.58 -17.64
N LYS A 874 37.45 -10.19 -18.83
CA LYS A 874 37.32 -11.63 -19.01
C LYS A 874 38.20 -12.36 -18.01
N TRP A 875 37.73 -13.50 -17.51
CA TRP A 875 38.40 -14.32 -16.49
C TRP A 875 38.59 -13.69 -15.12
N SER A 876 38.08 -12.48 -14.87
CA SER A 876 37.97 -11.98 -13.49
C SER A 876 36.99 -12.85 -12.69
N GLN A 877 37.16 -12.89 -11.36
CA GLN A 877 36.26 -13.65 -10.48
C GLN A 877 34.78 -13.26 -10.66
N ARG A 878 34.51 -11.97 -10.89
CA ARG A 878 33.15 -11.47 -11.20
C ARG A 878 32.64 -11.99 -12.53
N TRP A 879 33.47 -11.99 -13.57
CA TRP A 879 33.10 -12.51 -14.89
C TRP A 879 32.81 -14.02 -14.83
N ILE A 880 33.69 -14.80 -14.19
CA ILE A 880 33.52 -16.25 -14.02
C ILE A 880 32.22 -16.54 -13.26
N GLY A 881 31.97 -15.85 -12.14
CA GLY A 881 30.74 -16.02 -11.36
C GLY A 881 29.46 -15.72 -12.17
N MET A 882 29.47 -14.65 -12.97
CA MET A 882 28.34 -14.30 -13.85
C MET A 882 28.12 -15.35 -14.95
N GLN A 883 29.18 -15.90 -15.54
CA GLN A 883 29.08 -16.95 -16.56
C GLN A 883 28.60 -18.27 -15.98
N ILE A 884 29.10 -18.67 -14.79
CA ILE A 884 28.61 -19.85 -14.07
C ILE A 884 27.12 -19.71 -13.77
N LEU A 885 26.69 -18.56 -13.26
CA LEU A 885 25.28 -18.28 -13.01
C LEU A 885 24.44 -18.43 -14.28
N SER A 886 24.88 -17.82 -15.39
CA SER A 886 24.18 -17.93 -16.68
C SER A 886 24.10 -19.37 -17.17
N PHE A 887 25.18 -20.14 -17.06
CA PHE A 887 25.22 -21.54 -17.47
C PHE A 887 24.31 -22.44 -16.61
N VAL A 888 24.30 -22.28 -15.28
CA VAL A 888 23.40 -23.02 -14.40
C VAL A 888 21.93 -22.71 -14.74
N CYS A 889 21.60 -21.43 -14.97
CA CYS A 889 20.26 -21.04 -15.37
C CYS A 889 19.86 -21.56 -16.76
N LEU A 890 20.82 -21.69 -17.70
CA LEU A 890 20.59 -22.31 -19.01
C LEU A 890 20.18 -23.77 -18.85
N VAL A 891 20.92 -24.54 -18.04
CA VAL A 891 20.61 -25.96 -17.79
C VAL A 891 19.22 -26.11 -17.20
N VAL A 892 18.87 -25.28 -16.21
CA VAL A 892 17.53 -25.27 -15.59
C VAL A 892 16.45 -24.94 -16.62
N SER A 893 16.64 -23.90 -17.44
CA SER A 893 15.70 -23.52 -18.50
C SER A 893 15.50 -24.62 -19.56
N VAL A 894 16.58 -25.28 -20.00
CA VAL A 894 16.49 -26.38 -20.96
C VAL A 894 15.73 -27.57 -20.36
N ALA A 895 16.03 -27.93 -19.12
CA ALA A 895 15.34 -29.02 -18.44
C ALA A 895 13.85 -28.71 -18.26
N ALA A 896 13.50 -27.48 -17.86
CA ALA A 896 12.12 -27.03 -17.73
C ALA A 896 11.36 -27.02 -19.06
N ALA A 897 12.01 -26.63 -20.16
CA ALA A 897 11.41 -26.69 -21.49
C ALA A 897 11.12 -28.14 -21.91
N ILE A 898 12.04 -29.07 -21.67
CA ILE A 898 11.85 -30.50 -21.96
C ILE A 898 10.67 -31.05 -21.17
N GLY A 899 10.61 -30.80 -19.86
CA GLY A 899 9.50 -31.24 -19.01
C GLY A 899 8.15 -30.71 -19.48
N SER A 900 8.07 -29.40 -19.76
CA SER A 900 6.82 -28.77 -20.21
C SER A 900 6.37 -29.29 -21.58
N ILE A 901 7.28 -29.46 -22.54
CA ILE A 901 6.95 -30.03 -23.86
C ILE A 901 6.48 -31.48 -23.73
N ALA A 902 7.14 -32.27 -22.87
CA ALA A 902 6.73 -33.65 -22.61
C ALA A 902 5.31 -33.72 -22.06
N SER A 903 4.96 -32.87 -21.08
CA SER A 903 3.60 -32.76 -20.54
C SER A 903 2.58 -32.35 -21.61
N ILE A 904 2.87 -31.33 -22.43
CA ILE A 904 1.99 -30.91 -23.53
C ILE A 904 1.70 -32.08 -24.48
N VAL A 905 2.73 -32.84 -24.85
CA VAL A 905 2.58 -33.98 -25.76
C VAL A 905 1.73 -35.09 -25.13
N VAL A 906 1.86 -35.32 -23.82
CA VAL A 906 1.04 -36.29 -23.09
C VAL A 906 -0.42 -35.83 -23.00
N ASP A 907 -0.67 -34.55 -22.72
CA ASP A 907 -2.01 -34.00 -22.59
C ASP A 907 -2.73 -33.89 -23.93
N LEU A 908 -2.01 -33.54 -25.01
CA LEU A 908 -2.54 -33.51 -26.38
C LEU A 908 -3.04 -34.88 -26.85
N LYS A 909 -2.48 -35.99 -26.36
CA LYS A 909 -2.97 -37.35 -26.72
C LYS A 909 -4.37 -37.62 -26.15
N LYS A 910 -4.76 -36.93 -25.08
CA LYS A 910 -6.05 -37.10 -24.40
C LYS A 910 -7.05 -36.03 -24.81
N TYR A 911 -6.57 -34.84 -25.17
CA TYR A 911 -7.40 -33.68 -25.46
C TYR A 911 -8.03 -33.72 -26.85
N LYS A 912 -9.34 -33.46 -26.93
CA LYS A 912 -10.06 -33.23 -28.19
C LYS A 912 -10.38 -31.74 -28.34
N PRO A 913 -9.77 -31.03 -29.32
CA PRO A 913 -10.02 -29.62 -29.53
C PRO A 913 -11.51 -29.33 -29.76
N PHE A 914 -12.02 -28.29 -29.09
CA PHE A 914 -13.41 -27.83 -29.21
C PHE A 914 -14.50 -28.85 -28.84
N HIS A 915 -14.13 -30.02 -28.31
CA HIS A 915 -15.07 -31.03 -27.83
C HIS A 915 -15.21 -30.95 -26.31
N VAL A 916 -16.46 -31.06 -25.85
CA VAL A 916 -16.81 -31.29 -24.45
C VAL A 916 -17.01 -32.79 -24.31
N ASP A 917 -15.99 -33.52 -23.87
CA ASP A 917 -16.19 -34.90 -23.42
C ASP A 917 -16.84 -34.83 -22.02
N TYR A 918 -18.04 -35.41 -21.90
CA TYR A 918 -18.89 -35.40 -20.70
C TYR A 918 -18.46 -36.44 -19.66
#